data_AF-A0A4Y7KTB7-F1
#
_entry.id   AF-A0A4Y7KTB7-F1
#
_cell.length_a   1.000
_cell.length_b   1.000
_cell.length_c   1.000
_cell.angle_alpha   90.00
_cell.angle_beta   90.00
_cell.angle_gamma   90.00
#
_symmetry.space_group_name_H-M   'P 1'
#
loop_
_entity.id
_entity.type
_entity.pdbx_description
1 polymer ?
#
loop_
_entity_poly.entity_id
_entity_poly.type
_entity_poly.pdbx_seq_one_letter_code
_entity_poly.pdbx_strand_id
1 'polypeptide(L)'
;MNVVGGRQQMQRSGSSTSINHQRQYSDNFLETTSSSIPNGKWLQTSLNDVPSMQDFGYYGGGGGGGGGGSRGYRNVQRSLNGGGNEFYTEPATPPVYSRSSSQRKNGEENVSPTELSPGILDLHSFDTELLPEVRGPGEYDGSSFYQSGRDRSYEDTEPYIQGNKQTSRARGAPENNLMKSFSVEKEKNSSVAKIKVVVRKRPLNKKEIAKKEEDIITIESNSNYLTVHETKLKVDLTEYMEKHEFVFDAVLDEEVSNEEVYRETVEHIVPIIFQRTKATCFAYGQTGSGKTFTMQPLPLKASQDILRLMHHTYRNQGFQLHVSFFEIYGGKLYDLLNERRKLCMREDGKQQVCIVGLQEFKVSNVETIRELIEKGNSTRSTGTTGANEESSRSHAILQLVIKRSADGSETKPPRVIGKLSFIDLAGSERGADTTDNDKQTRMEGAEINKSLLALKECIRALDNDQGHIPFRGSKLTEVLRDSFVGNSRTVMISCISPNSGSCEHTLNTLRYADRCLFTRVKSLSKGNNSKRDPLLATLNIRESTTVSMSSALPPVSSTYESNTTDFTEEPNRFGWSKQFERETSMSYNMERVPSGREDGFAASGGRGGATGEEFDYSEEFYEQEKPPRKKNGKLESYQASTLEDKMRVVDAQTKWKDTQGNNNSSHPDDDLNALLQEEEDLVGAHRKQVEETMDIVMEEMKLLVEADQPGNQLDDYISRLNTILTQKAAGILQLQTRLANFQRRLNEHNVLVSTDQLASCFIFFVNPLDTIDDGGSSVSPESIRFDTGGLSRDSFPKGFVFGTATSAYQVEGMAKKDGRGPSIWDIFVSIPGNIANNATADVAVDQYHRYKEDVDIMKHLNFDAYRFSISWSRIFPDGAGKVNWRGVAYYNRLINYMLKQGITPYANLYHYDLPYALEKKYKGLLSQNVVKDYADFADFCFKTFGDRVKNWMTFNEPRVIAALGYDNGVIPPGRCSKPFGNCTQGDSSTEPYIVAHHLILSHAAAVQRYRQKYQQQQKGRIGILLDFTWYEPLTDSKADQEAAQRARDFHLGWFLHPIVYGEYPKSMQRIVASRLPKFTKSEVNMVKGSMDFVGVNQYTTYYVYDQHISKNQVRGYQLEWQAGFAYARNGVPIGPRAHSNWLYEVPWGIYKVLTYIKEHYGNPNVILSENGMDDPGNVTLPQALHDTRRMNFYRAYLIQLKKAIDHGANVTGYFAWSLLDNFEWTKAYTSRFGIVYVDYNNLKRYPKLSAYWFKTLLSRS
;
A
#
# COMPACT_ATOMS: atom_id res chain seq x y z
N MET A 1 58.76 19.28 -30.44
CA MET A 1 59.56 19.94 -29.38
C MET A 1 58.78 19.82 -28.07
N ASN A 2 59.32 19.54 -26.88
CA ASN A 2 60.59 18.93 -26.44
C ASN A 2 60.43 18.53 -24.94
N VAL A 3 61.05 17.49 -24.38
CA VAL A 3 61.62 16.23 -24.94
C VAL A 3 61.87 15.25 -23.76
N VAL A 4 61.69 13.93 -23.94
CA VAL A 4 62.00 12.84 -22.96
C VAL A 4 61.13 12.84 -21.66
N GLY A 5 60.76 11.72 -21.03
CA GLY A 5 60.92 10.29 -21.35
C GLY A 5 60.67 9.41 -20.10
N GLY A 6 60.63 8.08 -20.24
CA GLY A 6 60.32 7.16 -19.12
C GLY A 6 61.45 6.20 -18.74
N ARG A 7 61.62 5.95 -17.43
CA ARG A 7 62.28 4.81 -16.73
C ARG A 7 61.87 4.92 -15.26
N GLN A 8 61.41 3.89 -14.54
CA GLN A 8 62.00 2.57 -14.19
C GLN A 8 63.19 2.61 -13.22
N GLN A 9 63.09 1.72 -12.22
CA GLN A 9 64.00 1.32 -11.13
C GLN A 9 63.81 2.03 -9.78
N MET A 10 63.99 1.43 -8.60
CA MET A 10 63.95 0.04 -8.05
C MET A 10 64.89 0.01 -6.82
N GLN A 11 64.72 -0.99 -5.93
CA GLN A 11 65.55 -1.26 -4.73
C GLN A 11 65.34 -0.26 -3.58
N ARG A 12 65.43 -0.63 -2.30
CA ARG A 12 65.57 -1.91 -1.56
C ARG A 12 64.97 -1.65 -0.16
N SER A 13 64.65 -2.58 0.73
CA SER A 13 64.78 -4.04 0.89
C SER A 13 63.72 -4.49 1.93
N GLY A 14 63.40 -5.75 2.20
CA GLY A 14 63.89 -7.06 1.72
C GLY A 14 63.20 -8.14 2.59
N SER A 15 62.95 -9.33 2.05
CA SER A 15 62.04 -10.32 2.64
C SER A 15 62.75 -11.47 3.41
N SER A 16 61.93 -12.40 3.92
CA SER A 16 62.23 -13.76 4.42
C SER A 16 62.77 -13.95 5.86
N THR A 17 61.82 -14.28 6.74
CA THR A 17 61.70 -15.50 7.57
C THR A 17 62.95 -16.25 8.10
N SER A 18 62.83 -16.65 9.38
CA SER A 18 63.29 -17.92 10.02
C SER A 18 64.50 -17.94 10.99
N ILE A 19 64.16 -18.09 12.28
CA ILE A 19 64.63 -19.12 13.24
C ILE A 19 66.00 -19.00 13.98
N ASN A 20 65.91 -19.24 15.32
CA ASN A 20 66.91 -19.70 16.31
C ASN A 20 67.85 -18.76 17.12
N HIS A 21 67.55 -18.72 18.44
CA HIS A 21 68.47 -18.90 19.59
C HIS A 21 69.56 -17.84 19.94
N GLN A 22 70.06 -17.69 21.19
CA GLN A 22 69.91 -18.49 22.43
C GLN A 22 70.15 -17.70 23.75
N ARG A 23 69.53 -18.15 24.87
CA ARG A 23 69.96 -18.06 26.30
C ARG A 23 70.10 -16.67 26.96
N GLN A 24 69.95 -16.48 28.28
CA GLN A 24 69.96 -17.35 29.50
C GLN A 24 69.08 -16.65 30.61
N TYR A 25 68.68 -17.16 31.80
CA TYR A 25 68.78 -18.44 32.54
C TYR A 25 67.70 -18.47 33.68
N SER A 26 67.36 -19.67 34.20
CA SER A 26 66.95 -20.03 35.59
C SER A 26 65.79 -19.33 36.36
N ASP A 27 64.91 -20.00 37.12
CA ASP A 27 64.57 -21.45 37.24
C ASP A 27 63.28 -21.68 38.10
N ASN A 28 62.79 -22.94 38.14
CA ASN A 28 61.86 -23.57 39.12
C ASN A 28 60.32 -23.29 39.07
N PHE A 29 59.39 -24.22 39.36
CA PHE A 29 59.34 -25.72 39.30
C PHE A 29 57.88 -26.23 39.61
N LEU A 30 57.29 -27.16 38.82
CA LEU A 30 56.10 -28.06 39.11
C LEU A 30 54.75 -27.48 39.67
N GLU A 31 53.57 -28.15 39.71
CA GLU A 31 52.85 -29.15 38.86
C GLU A 31 51.36 -29.30 39.36
N THR A 32 50.53 -30.11 38.69
CA THR A 32 49.30 -30.82 39.18
C THR A 32 47.97 -30.09 39.52
N THR A 33 46.98 -30.28 38.63
CA THR A 33 45.61 -30.83 38.84
C THR A 33 44.77 -30.56 40.11
N SER A 34 43.47 -30.21 39.94
CA SER A 34 42.31 -31.13 40.15
C SER A 34 40.96 -30.40 40.45
N SER A 35 39.87 -31.17 40.40
CA SER A 35 38.44 -30.77 40.39
C SER A 35 37.75 -30.74 41.77
N SER A 36 36.63 -30.01 41.90
CA SER A 36 35.28 -30.59 42.22
C SER A 36 34.18 -29.55 42.50
N ILE A 37 32.92 -30.00 42.45
CA ILE A 37 31.67 -29.28 42.81
C ILE A 37 31.10 -29.98 44.06
N PRO A 38 30.31 -29.31 44.91
CA PRO A 38 28.93 -29.80 45.10
C PRO A 38 27.85 -28.71 45.29
N ASN A 39 26.58 -29.12 45.17
CA ASN A 39 25.38 -28.29 45.28
C ASN A 39 24.99 -27.96 46.74
N GLY A 40 24.27 -26.85 46.96
CA GLY A 40 23.67 -26.50 48.26
C GLY A 40 22.23 -27.02 48.45
N LYS A 41 21.59 -26.74 49.61
CA LYS A 41 20.13 -26.86 49.85
C LYS A 41 19.65 -26.07 51.10
N TRP A 42 18.54 -25.34 50.93
CA TRP A 42 17.36 -25.22 51.82
C TRP A 42 17.44 -24.71 53.30
N LEU A 43 16.88 -23.51 53.50
CA LEU A 43 15.75 -23.13 54.39
C LEU A 43 15.82 -23.15 55.97
N GLN A 44 15.21 -22.07 56.50
CA GLN A 44 14.30 -21.97 57.68
C GLN A 44 14.80 -21.58 59.11
N THR A 45 14.31 -20.41 59.57
CA THR A 45 13.88 -20.04 60.96
C THR A 45 14.90 -20.01 62.13
N SER A 46 14.73 -19.24 63.22
CA SER A 46 13.69 -18.26 63.66
C SER A 46 14.15 -17.43 64.88
N LEU A 47 13.67 -16.18 65.02
CA LEU A 47 13.40 -15.43 66.28
C LEU A 47 14.59 -15.18 67.27
N ASN A 48 14.67 -14.14 68.10
CA ASN A 48 13.61 -13.30 68.69
C ASN A 48 14.12 -11.90 69.20
N ASP A 49 13.16 -11.08 69.64
CA ASP A 49 13.25 -10.01 70.67
C ASP A 49 13.88 -8.61 70.43
N VAL A 50 13.32 -7.66 71.18
CA VAL A 50 13.57 -6.21 71.25
C VAL A 50 13.79 -5.85 72.74
N PRO A 51 14.31 -4.65 73.09
CA PRO A 51 13.41 -3.70 73.75
C PRO A 51 13.67 -2.22 73.43
N SER A 52 12.76 -1.35 73.87
CA SER A 52 12.81 0.11 73.68
C SER A 52 12.62 0.87 75.01
N MET A 53 13.32 2.00 75.16
CA MET A 53 13.18 3.06 76.20
C MET A 53 14.06 4.26 75.79
N GLN A 54 13.87 5.52 76.21
CA GLN A 54 12.66 6.30 76.54
C GLN A 54 13.07 7.80 76.74
N ASP A 55 12.06 8.67 76.88
CA ASP A 55 12.04 9.89 77.72
C ASP A 55 12.70 11.26 77.36
N PHE A 56 12.09 12.27 78.02
CA PHE A 56 12.43 13.68 78.26
C PHE A 56 12.35 14.75 77.14
N GLY A 57 12.10 15.99 77.60
CA GLY A 57 11.91 17.23 76.82
C GLY A 57 11.71 18.44 77.76
N TYR A 58 10.90 19.42 77.32
CA TYR A 58 10.44 20.64 78.04
C TYR A 58 11.34 21.90 78.05
N TYR A 59 10.64 23.06 78.15
CA TYR A 59 11.12 24.47 78.14
C TYR A 59 11.78 24.98 76.84
N GLY A 60 11.63 26.24 76.38
CA GLY A 60 10.87 27.42 76.86
C GLY A 60 11.69 28.72 76.62
N GLY A 61 11.16 29.93 76.39
CA GLY A 61 9.79 30.41 76.15
C GLY A 61 9.69 31.97 76.19
N GLY A 62 8.69 32.58 75.53
CA GLY A 62 8.37 34.03 75.57
C GLY A 62 9.18 34.94 74.61
N GLY A 63 8.72 36.11 74.17
CA GLY A 63 7.38 36.77 74.26
C GLY A 63 7.40 38.09 73.45
N GLY A 64 6.42 38.41 72.59
CA GLY A 64 5.22 39.22 72.91
C GLY A 64 5.25 40.57 72.13
N GLY A 65 4.16 41.27 71.81
CA GLY A 65 2.73 40.93 71.85
C GLY A 65 1.80 42.12 71.47
N GLY A 66 0.54 41.84 71.12
CA GLY A 66 -0.58 42.81 71.05
C GLY A 66 -0.99 43.34 69.67
N GLY A 67 -2.28 43.45 69.31
CA GLY A 67 -3.48 42.96 70.01
C GLY A 67 -4.84 43.39 69.39
N GLY A 68 -5.91 42.64 69.71
CA GLY A 68 -7.33 42.98 69.47
C GLY A 68 -7.94 42.55 68.10
N GLY A 69 -9.15 41.96 68.01
CA GLY A 69 -9.98 41.31 69.04
C GLY A 69 -11.49 41.18 68.70
N SER A 70 -12.13 40.04 69.07
CA SER A 70 -13.61 39.78 69.08
C SER A 70 -14.35 39.74 67.72
N ARG A 71 -15.42 38.96 67.43
CA ARG A 71 -16.28 37.89 68.05
C ARG A 71 -16.95 37.12 66.87
N GLY A 72 -17.49 35.89 66.92
CA GLY A 72 -17.52 34.82 67.94
C GLY A 72 -18.73 33.85 67.78
N TYR A 73 -18.56 32.57 68.19
CA TYR A 73 -19.62 31.50 68.39
C TYR A 73 -20.26 30.84 67.13
N ARG A 74 -20.78 29.58 67.13
CA ARG A 74 -20.84 28.38 68.02
C ARG A 74 -21.13 27.13 67.12
N ASN A 75 -20.64 25.88 67.29
CA ASN A 75 -20.68 24.87 68.37
C ASN A 75 -22.10 24.42 68.83
N VAL A 76 -22.44 23.14 69.13
CA VAL A 76 -21.86 21.77 68.90
C VAL A 76 -22.85 20.70 69.50
N GLN A 77 -22.93 19.44 69.01
CA GLN A 77 -23.29 18.18 69.75
C GLN A 77 -23.39 16.95 68.78
N ARG A 78 -22.79 15.76 69.06
CA ARG A 78 -23.26 14.54 69.81
C ARG A 78 -24.47 13.80 69.20
N SER A 79 -24.56 12.45 69.14
CA SER A 79 -23.66 11.34 69.56
C SER A 79 -24.04 9.95 68.98
N LEU A 80 -23.03 9.09 68.79
CA LEU A 80 -22.97 7.60 68.96
C LEU A 80 -24.01 6.61 68.36
N ASN A 81 -23.46 5.56 67.71
CA ASN A 81 -23.94 4.17 67.52
C ASN A 81 -25.24 3.91 66.73
N GLY A 82 -25.40 2.81 65.98
CA GLY A 82 -24.51 1.67 65.69
C GLY A 82 -25.00 0.85 64.47
N GLY A 83 -24.37 -0.28 64.14
CA GLY A 83 -24.80 -1.18 63.04
C GLY A 83 -26.03 -2.04 63.41
N GLY A 84 -26.62 -2.85 62.51
CA GLY A 84 -26.30 -3.11 61.10
C GLY A 84 -26.33 -4.62 60.77
N ASN A 85 -27.11 -5.04 59.77
CA ASN A 85 -27.01 -6.35 59.09
C ASN A 85 -27.91 -6.42 57.83
N GLU A 86 -27.75 -7.48 57.04
CA GLU A 86 -28.42 -7.76 55.74
C GLU A 86 -29.81 -8.41 55.90
N PHE A 87 -30.61 -8.54 54.81
CA PHE A 87 -31.24 -9.80 54.31
C PHE A 87 -32.26 -9.58 53.14
N TYR A 88 -31.99 -10.23 51.99
CA TYR A 88 -32.94 -10.87 51.03
C TYR A 88 -34.02 -10.05 50.24
N THR A 89 -34.82 -10.78 49.43
CA THR A 89 -35.39 -10.40 48.11
C THR A 89 -36.92 -10.45 47.97
N GLU A 90 -37.48 -9.63 47.05
CA GLU A 90 -38.75 -9.68 46.26
C GLU A 90 -40.07 -10.30 46.81
N PRO A 91 -41.23 -9.73 46.41
CA PRO A 91 -42.21 -10.51 45.61
C PRO A 91 -42.99 -9.69 44.55
N ALA A 92 -43.98 -10.29 43.85
CA ALA A 92 -44.46 -9.84 42.53
C ALA A 92 -46.00 -9.67 42.30
N THR A 93 -46.35 -8.78 41.35
CA THR A 93 -47.54 -8.76 40.42
C THR A 93 -48.98 -8.37 40.95
N PRO A 94 -50.08 -8.26 40.14
CA PRO A 94 -51.01 -7.09 40.10
C PRO A 94 -52.52 -7.50 40.31
N PRO A 95 -53.61 -6.94 39.68
CA PRO A 95 -53.93 -5.66 38.99
C PRO A 95 -55.25 -4.99 39.53
N VAL A 96 -55.99 -4.15 38.74
CA VAL A 96 -57.50 -4.18 38.51
C VAL A 96 -58.13 -2.87 37.90
N TYR A 97 -58.96 -3.02 36.84
CA TYR A 97 -60.08 -2.16 36.28
C TYR A 97 -59.90 -0.69 35.79
N SER A 98 -60.71 -0.12 34.85
CA SER A 98 -61.81 -0.66 33.98
C SER A 98 -62.31 0.26 32.82
N ARG A 99 -62.83 -0.37 31.73
CA ARG A 99 -63.95 0.03 30.82
C ARG A 99 -63.76 1.21 29.83
N SER A 100 -64.45 1.30 28.68
CA SER A 100 -65.34 0.39 27.88
C SER A 100 -65.69 1.06 26.53
N SER A 101 -66.08 0.41 25.41
CA SER A 101 -66.14 -1.00 24.97
C SER A 101 -66.00 -0.99 23.41
N SER A 102 -66.74 -1.56 22.44
CA SER A 102 -67.85 -2.54 22.19
C SER A 102 -68.08 -2.46 20.66
N GLN A 103 -68.37 -3.45 19.80
CA GLN A 103 -68.70 -4.90 19.72
C GLN A 103 -68.37 -5.33 18.23
N ARG A 104 -68.51 -6.52 17.60
CA ARG A 104 -69.03 -7.92 17.75
C ARG A 104 -68.49 -8.71 16.49
N LYS A 105 -68.62 -10.03 16.20
CA LYS A 105 -69.10 -11.29 16.84
C LYS A 105 -68.58 -12.51 16.01
N ASN A 106 -68.15 -13.62 16.64
CA ASN A 106 -67.85 -14.97 16.08
C ASN A 106 -66.70 -15.14 15.03
N GLY A 107 -65.95 -16.25 15.00
CA GLY A 107 -65.83 -17.38 15.95
C GLY A 107 -65.35 -18.71 15.32
N GLU A 108 -64.54 -19.51 16.07
CA GLU A 108 -64.16 -20.93 15.84
C GLU A 108 -63.30 -21.23 14.57
N GLU A 109 -62.42 -22.24 14.47
CA GLU A 109 -61.85 -23.21 15.45
C GLU A 109 -60.48 -23.79 14.97
N ASN A 110 -59.61 -24.20 15.92
CA ASN A 110 -58.62 -25.31 15.91
C ASN A 110 -57.58 -25.59 14.77
N VAL A 111 -56.56 -26.37 15.18
CA VAL A 111 -55.59 -27.19 14.40
C VAL A 111 -54.44 -26.47 13.64
N SER A 112 -53.21 -26.70 14.13
CA SER A 112 -52.01 -26.86 13.29
C SER A 112 -51.76 -28.36 13.05
N PRO A 113 -51.15 -28.77 11.92
CA PRO A 113 -49.75 -29.22 11.99
C PRO A 113 -48.91 -29.13 10.68
N THR A 114 -47.62 -29.47 10.82
CA THR A 114 -46.73 -30.20 9.86
C THR A 114 -46.58 -29.79 8.38
N GLU A 115 -45.30 -29.71 7.97
CA GLU A 115 -44.68 -30.41 6.83
C GLU A 115 -45.41 -30.43 5.47
N LEU A 116 -44.74 -29.95 4.41
CA LEU A 116 -44.01 -30.85 3.49
C LEU A 116 -43.23 -30.07 2.40
N SER A 117 -42.00 -30.50 2.15
CA SER A 117 -41.35 -30.40 0.83
C SER A 117 -41.71 -31.66 0.01
N PRO A 118 -41.28 -31.82 -1.28
CA PRO A 118 -40.69 -30.87 -2.22
C PRO A 118 -41.45 -30.85 -3.58
N GLY A 119 -40.90 -30.18 -4.60
CA GLY A 119 -41.23 -30.45 -6.01
C GLY A 119 -41.02 -29.19 -6.89
N ILE A 120 -40.09 -29.11 -7.85
CA ILE A 120 -39.62 -29.99 -8.95
C ILE A 120 -40.49 -29.86 -10.22
N LEU A 121 -39.79 -29.51 -11.32
CA LEU A 121 -40.24 -29.27 -12.70
C LEU A 121 -41.15 -28.03 -12.84
N ASP A 122 -40.80 -26.97 -13.57
CA ASP A 122 -40.27 -26.87 -14.96
C ASP A 122 -41.29 -27.33 -16.02
N LEU A 123 -41.71 -26.39 -16.88
CA LEU A 123 -41.91 -26.66 -18.30
C LEU A 123 -42.01 -25.36 -19.14
N HIS A 124 -41.65 -25.52 -20.42
CA HIS A 124 -41.53 -24.56 -21.52
C HIS A 124 -42.69 -23.56 -21.77
N SER A 125 -42.34 -22.36 -22.25
CA SER A 125 -42.63 -21.80 -23.61
C SER A 125 -42.44 -20.26 -23.58
N PHE A 126 -41.60 -19.61 -24.38
CA PHE A 126 -41.71 -19.37 -25.84
C PHE A 126 -43.05 -18.76 -26.28
N ASP A 127 -43.00 -17.46 -26.57
CA ASP A 127 -43.50 -16.72 -27.77
C ASP A 127 -43.20 -15.21 -27.50
N THR A 128 -42.73 -14.34 -28.41
CA THR A 128 -43.28 -13.81 -29.68
C THR A 128 -44.69 -13.22 -29.54
N GLU A 129 -45.05 -12.03 -30.03
CA GLU A 129 -44.28 -10.97 -30.71
C GLU A 129 -45.02 -9.60 -30.62
N LEU A 130 -44.30 -8.50 -30.84
CA LEU A 130 -44.77 -7.20 -31.38
C LEU A 130 -45.75 -6.25 -30.61
N LEU A 131 -45.66 -4.98 -31.04
CA LEU A 131 -46.43 -3.75 -30.75
C LEU A 131 -47.66 -3.64 -31.71
N PRO A 132 -48.59 -2.62 -31.68
CA PRO A 132 -48.47 -1.24 -31.17
C PRO A 132 -49.74 -0.60 -30.50
N GLU A 133 -49.73 0.74 -30.43
CA GLU A 133 -50.74 1.80 -30.13
C GLU A 133 -52.25 1.49 -30.38
N VAL A 134 -53.27 2.18 -29.81
CA VAL A 134 -53.61 3.63 -29.84
C VAL A 134 -54.53 4.10 -28.66
N ARG A 135 -54.61 5.43 -28.47
CA ARG A 135 -55.26 6.29 -27.43
C ARG A 135 -56.81 6.30 -27.35
N GLY A 136 -57.33 6.71 -26.16
CA GLY A 136 -58.36 7.78 -25.94
C GLY A 136 -59.83 7.54 -26.37
N PRO A 137 -60.86 8.16 -25.74
CA PRO A 137 -60.97 9.60 -25.37
C PRO A 137 -61.46 9.87 -23.91
N GLY A 138 -61.35 11.07 -23.31
CA GLY A 138 -62.24 12.26 -23.47
C GLY A 138 -62.80 12.65 -22.06
N GLU A 139 -63.34 13.84 -21.72
CA GLU A 139 -63.49 15.17 -22.37
C GLU A 139 -63.18 16.27 -21.28
N TYR A 140 -63.84 17.41 -20.98
CA TYR A 140 -65.04 18.17 -21.42
C TYR A 140 -64.90 19.67 -20.93
N ASP A 141 -65.78 20.57 -21.38
CA ASP A 141 -66.10 21.95 -20.94
C ASP A 141 -65.16 23.12 -21.40
N GLY A 142 -65.68 24.37 -21.50
CA GLY A 142 -64.90 25.52 -22.01
C GLY A 142 -65.66 26.83 -22.35
N SER A 143 -65.25 27.50 -23.45
CA SER A 143 -65.80 28.71 -24.14
C SER A 143 -64.93 30.01 -24.17
N SER A 144 -64.73 30.49 -25.41
CA SER A 144 -64.51 31.86 -25.94
C SER A 144 -63.79 32.97 -25.16
N PHE A 145 -62.71 33.54 -25.74
CA PHE A 145 -62.79 34.73 -26.64
C PHE A 145 -61.43 35.13 -27.30
N TYR A 146 -61.48 35.56 -28.57
CA TYR A 146 -60.41 36.16 -29.41
C TYR A 146 -59.09 35.36 -29.62
N GLN A 147 -58.26 35.64 -30.64
CA GLN A 147 -58.47 35.66 -32.11
C GLN A 147 -57.09 35.80 -32.79
N SER A 148 -56.85 35.13 -33.92
CA SER A 148 -55.56 35.13 -34.66
C SER A 148 -54.37 34.54 -33.87
N GLY A 149 -53.37 33.91 -34.50
CA GLY A 149 -53.18 33.46 -35.88
C GLY A 149 -51.84 32.69 -35.96
N ARG A 150 -51.41 32.00 -37.02
CA ARG A 150 -51.87 31.71 -38.39
C ARG A 150 -50.59 31.73 -39.25
N ASP A 151 -50.45 30.78 -40.18
CA ASP A 151 -49.48 30.77 -41.31
C ASP A 151 -47.98 30.61 -40.93
N ARG A 152 -47.24 29.69 -41.59
CA ARG A 152 -46.33 29.82 -42.77
C ARG A 152 -44.97 30.45 -42.43
N SER A 153 -43.82 29.95 -42.90
CA SER A 153 -43.41 29.53 -44.26
C SER A 153 -43.31 30.70 -45.25
N TYR A 154 -42.62 30.47 -46.38
CA TYR A 154 -41.91 31.47 -47.21
C TYR A 154 -40.57 31.89 -46.52
N GLU A 155 -39.40 31.81 -47.17
CA GLU A 155 -38.99 32.40 -48.48
C GLU A 155 -39.03 33.94 -48.38
N ASP A 156 -38.01 34.71 -48.75
CA ASP A 156 -36.87 34.49 -49.66
C ASP A 156 -35.57 35.13 -49.05
N THR A 157 -34.36 35.07 -49.60
CA THR A 157 -33.90 34.81 -50.98
C THR A 157 -32.48 34.22 -51.01
N GLU A 158 -32.12 33.46 -52.06
CA GLU A 158 -30.73 33.46 -52.55
C GLU A 158 -30.36 34.85 -53.13
N PRO A 159 -29.08 35.24 -53.07
CA PRO A 159 -28.48 35.89 -54.25
C PRO A 159 -27.58 34.93 -55.04
N TYR A 160 -28.18 34.21 -55.99
CA TYR A 160 -27.43 33.38 -56.92
C TYR A 160 -26.63 34.27 -57.89
N ILE A 161 -25.30 34.24 -57.74
CA ILE A 161 -24.27 34.36 -58.77
C ILE A 161 -24.55 35.37 -59.93
N GLN A 162 -23.82 36.48 -59.90
CA GLN A 162 -23.07 36.94 -61.08
C GLN A 162 -21.56 36.90 -60.74
N GLY A 163 -20.70 36.13 -61.41
CA GLY A 163 -20.99 35.17 -62.48
C GLY A 163 -20.78 35.72 -63.89
N ASN A 164 -19.52 35.98 -64.25
CA ASN A 164 -19.13 35.69 -65.63
C ASN A 164 -17.69 35.17 -65.72
N LYS A 165 -17.43 34.43 -66.80
CA LYS A 165 -16.16 33.78 -67.10
C LYS A 165 -15.21 34.78 -67.76
N GLN A 166 -13.92 34.64 -67.53
CA GLN A 166 -12.99 34.69 -68.66
C GLN A 166 -11.77 33.80 -68.46
N THR A 167 -11.23 33.34 -69.59
CA THR A 167 -10.12 32.41 -69.69
C THR A 167 -8.88 33.13 -70.23
N SER A 168 -7.68 32.68 -69.87
CA SER A 168 -6.69 32.11 -70.83
C SER A 168 -5.21 32.24 -70.43
N ARG A 169 -4.47 31.17 -70.78
CA ARG A 169 -3.07 31.09 -71.27
C ARG A 169 -2.02 32.17 -70.86
N ALA A 170 -1.20 31.77 -69.90
CA ALA A 170 0.25 31.46 -70.06
C ALA A 170 1.25 32.49 -70.64
N ARG A 171 2.35 32.73 -69.89
CA ARG A 171 3.75 32.36 -70.26
C ARG A 171 4.77 32.82 -69.18
N GLY A 172 5.93 32.16 -69.12
CA GLY A 172 7.14 32.69 -68.47
C GLY A 172 7.48 32.09 -67.10
N ALA A 173 8.69 31.53 -66.99
CA ALA A 173 9.38 31.06 -65.77
C ALA A 173 10.61 32.00 -65.52
N PRO A 174 11.42 31.89 -64.45
CA PRO A 174 11.58 30.77 -63.51
C PRO A 174 11.69 31.12 -62.00
N GLU A 175 11.92 30.08 -61.18
CA GLU A 175 12.66 30.02 -59.90
C GLU A 175 12.66 31.29 -58.99
N ASN A 176 12.22 31.24 -57.72
CA ASN A 176 12.58 30.22 -56.72
C ASN A 176 11.67 30.25 -55.45
N ASN A 177 11.90 29.32 -54.53
CA ASN A 177 11.46 29.35 -53.11
C ASN A 177 9.94 29.44 -52.77
N LEU A 178 9.21 28.32 -52.81
CA LEU A 178 8.37 27.93 -51.65
C LEU A 178 8.01 26.42 -51.61
N MET A 179 8.91 25.58 -51.08
CA MET A 179 8.56 24.21 -50.65
C MET A 179 9.45 23.74 -49.49
N LYS A 180 8.94 23.81 -48.24
CA LYS A 180 9.36 23.01 -47.07
C LYS A 180 8.51 23.34 -45.83
N SER A 181 7.55 22.48 -45.49
CA SER A 181 6.92 22.45 -44.15
C SER A 181 6.15 21.15 -43.80
N PHE A 182 6.15 20.12 -44.64
CA PHE A 182 5.55 18.82 -44.31
C PHE A 182 6.43 17.62 -44.70
N SER A 183 7.39 17.27 -43.83
CA SER A 183 7.96 15.91 -43.71
C SER A 183 8.95 15.83 -42.54
N VAL A 184 9.04 14.63 -41.94
CA VAL A 184 10.05 14.20 -40.94
C VAL A 184 9.94 14.83 -39.53
N GLU A 185 8.89 14.47 -38.81
CA GLU A 185 9.12 13.92 -37.47
C GLU A 185 9.40 12.43 -37.62
N LYS A 186 10.59 12.00 -37.18
CA LYS A 186 11.00 10.58 -37.17
C LYS A 186 11.67 10.26 -35.83
N GLU A 187 11.02 10.69 -34.76
CA GLU A 187 11.47 10.46 -33.39
C GLU A 187 11.24 9.00 -32.96
N LYS A 188 11.90 8.60 -31.88
CA LYS A 188 11.93 7.21 -31.42
C LYS A 188 10.66 6.86 -30.64
N ASN A 189 9.61 6.44 -31.34
CA ASN A 189 8.42 5.85 -30.74
C ASN A 189 8.81 4.75 -29.70
N SER A 190 8.37 4.91 -28.46
CA SER A 190 8.43 3.85 -27.45
C SER A 190 7.56 2.67 -27.89
N SER A 191 8.11 1.45 -27.86
CA SER A 191 7.56 0.27 -28.54
C SER A 191 6.46 -0.47 -27.75
N VAL A 192 5.67 0.26 -26.95
CA VAL A 192 4.70 -0.29 -25.99
C VAL A 192 3.28 0.16 -26.37
N ALA A 193 2.34 -0.77 -26.36
CA ALA A 193 0.94 -0.51 -26.66
C ALA A 193 0.32 0.56 -25.74
N LYS A 194 -0.64 1.33 -26.26
CA LYS A 194 -1.45 2.26 -25.43
C LYS A 194 -2.84 1.69 -25.22
N ILE A 195 -3.18 1.44 -23.96
CA ILE A 195 -4.48 0.92 -23.50
C ILE A 195 -5.39 2.08 -23.07
N LYS A 196 -6.67 2.03 -23.44
CA LYS A 196 -7.78 2.82 -22.84
C LYS A 196 -8.66 1.86 -22.03
N VAL A 197 -9.02 2.22 -20.79
CA VAL A 197 -9.86 1.40 -19.91
C VAL A 197 -11.18 2.12 -19.64
N VAL A 198 -12.26 1.59 -20.20
CA VAL A 198 -13.63 2.08 -20.01
C VAL A 198 -14.40 1.08 -19.16
N VAL A 199 -15.30 1.57 -18.31
CA VAL A 199 -16.20 0.74 -17.50
C VAL A 199 -17.64 1.00 -17.93
N ARG A 200 -18.48 -0.05 -17.94
CA ARG A 200 -19.91 0.03 -18.22
C ARG A 200 -20.72 -0.73 -17.18
N LYS A 201 -21.58 -0.01 -16.46
CA LYS A 201 -22.66 -0.57 -15.64
C LYS A 201 -23.82 -1.00 -16.54
N ARG A 202 -24.49 -2.10 -16.21
CA ARG A 202 -25.78 -2.47 -16.81
C ARG A 202 -26.95 -2.12 -15.87
N PRO A 203 -28.18 -1.95 -16.37
CA PRO A 203 -29.36 -1.90 -15.50
C PRO A 203 -29.59 -3.22 -14.75
N LEU A 204 -30.36 -3.17 -13.65
CA LEU A 204 -30.85 -4.34 -12.92
C LEU A 204 -31.81 -5.16 -13.79
N ASN A 205 -31.68 -6.48 -13.75
CA ASN A 205 -32.55 -7.40 -14.50
C ASN A 205 -33.91 -7.57 -13.82
N LYS A 206 -34.96 -7.90 -14.58
CA LYS A 206 -36.30 -8.20 -14.05
C LYS A 206 -36.29 -9.26 -12.93
N LYS A 207 -35.39 -10.25 -12.99
CA LYS A 207 -35.20 -11.28 -11.95
C LYS A 207 -34.59 -10.72 -10.65
N GLU A 208 -33.68 -9.76 -10.75
CA GLU A 208 -32.98 -9.12 -9.63
C GLU A 208 -33.93 -8.17 -8.90
N ILE A 209 -34.69 -7.38 -9.66
CA ILE A 209 -35.78 -6.53 -9.17
C ILE A 209 -36.86 -7.38 -8.45
N ALA A 210 -37.26 -8.51 -9.04
CA ALA A 210 -38.26 -9.41 -8.43
C ALA A 210 -37.78 -10.04 -7.11
N LYS A 211 -36.47 -10.27 -6.95
CA LYS A 211 -35.85 -10.71 -5.69
C LYS A 211 -35.61 -9.58 -4.68
N LYS A 212 -35.80 -8.31 -5.07
CA LYS A 212 -35.41 -7.12 -4.30
C LYS A 212 -33.89 -7.01 -4.07
N GLU A 213 -33.08 -7.42 -5.04
CA GLU A 213 -31.64 -7.18 -5.01
C GLU A 213 -31.37 -5.68 -5.25
N GLU A 214 -30.60 -5.03 -4.37
CA GLU A 214 -30.31 -3.59 -4.43
C GLU A 214 -29.15 -3.25 -5.39
N ASP A 215 -29.15 -2.01 -5.89
CA ASP A 215 -28.05 -1.46 -6.68
C ASP A 215 -26.93 -0.95 -5.76
N ILE A 216 -25.77 -1.62 -5.83
CA ILE A 216 -24.59 -1.29 -5.02
C ILE A 216 -23.62 -0.33 -5.72
N ILE A 217 -23.97 0.24 -6.89
CA ILE A 217 -23.05 1.07 -7.69
C ILE A 217 -23.59 2.50 -7.86
N THR A 218 -22.87 3.46 -7.29
CA THR A 218 -23.06 4.88 -7.57
C THR A 218 -22.03 5.37 -8.59
N ILE A 219 -22.52 5.98 -9.67
CA ILE A 219 -21.72 6.72 -10.64
C ILE A 219 -22.07 8.20 -10.47
N GLU A 220 -21.07 9.06 -10.36
CA GLU A 220 -21.29 10.52 -10.29
C GLU A 220 -21.45 11.08 -11.71
N SER A 221 -22.56 11.76 -11.99
CA SER A 221 -22.94 12.19 -13.34
C SER A 221 -21.90 13.12 -13.97
N ASN A 222 -21.52 12.83 -15.22
CA ASN A 222 -20.43 13.52 -15.96
C ASN A 222 -19.03 13.40 -15.34
N SER A 223 -18.80 12.42 -14.46
CA SER A 223 -17.47 12.09 -13.92
C SER A 223 -16.92 10.79 -14.51
N ASN A 224 -15.62 10.56 -14.31
CA ASN A 224 -14.98 9.24 -14.52
C ASN A 224 -14.93 8.40 -13.22
N TYR A 225 -15.81 8.70 -12.25
CA TYR A 225 -15.76 8.20 -10.88
C TYR A 225 -16.86 7.15 -10.63
N LEU A 226 -16.50 6.09 -9.93
CA LEU A 226 -17.41 5.00 -9.58
C LEU A 226 -17.17 4.52 -8.14
N THR A 227 -18.24 4.46 -7.35
CA THR A 227 -18.24 3.90 -6.00
C THR A 227 -19.05 2.61 -5.97
N VAL A 228 -18.47 1.56 -5.37
CA VAL A 228 -19.18 0.32 -5.03
C VAL A 228 -19.38 0.26 -3.51
N HIS A 229 -20.61 -0.03 -3.08
CA HIS A 229 -20.99 -0.19 -1.68
C HIS A 229 -21.08 -1.68 -1.33
N GLU A 230 -20.12 -2.18 -0.56
CA GLU A 230 -20.06 -3.58 -0.12
C GLU A 230 -20.63 -3.72 1.29
N THR A 231 -21.81 -4.33 1.41
CA THR A 231 -22.39 -4.66 2.73
C THR A 231 -21.62 -5.83 3.35
N LYS A 232 -21.10 -5.62 4.57
CA LYS A 232 -20.38 -6.63 5.36
C LYS A 232 -20.96 -6.74 6.77
N LEU A 233 -20.82 -7.92 7.36
CA LEU A 233 -21.10 -8.16 8.77
C LEU A 233 -19.81 -7.94 9.60
N LYS A 234 -19.94 -7.30 10.76
CA LYS A 234 -18.92 -7.34 11.81
C LYS A 234 -18.96 -8.68 12.55
N VAL A 235 -17.97 -8.89 13.42
CA VAL A 235 -17.91 -10.03 14.36
C VAL A 235 -19.10 -10.07 15.34
N ASP A 236 -19.71 -8.92 15.61
CA ASP A 236 -20.94 -8.78 16.43
C ASP A 236 -22.25 -8.92 15.61
N LEU A 237 -22.16 -9.38 14.36
CA LEU A 237 -23.24 -9.47 13.36
C LEU A 237 -23.92 -8.14 12.98
N THR A 238 -23.38 -6.98 13.38
CA THR A 238 -23.85 -5.68 12.87
C THR A 238 -23.44 -5.51 11.40
N GLU A 239 -24.41 -5.24 10.54
CA GLU A 239 -24.15 -4.82 9.15
C GLU A 239 -23.46 -3.44 9.09
N TYR A 240 -22.51 -3.31 8.18
CA TYR A 240 -21.89 -2.02 7.83
C TYR A 240 -21.56 -1.99 6.33
N MET A 241 -21.50 -0.78 5.78
CA MET A 241 -21.27 -0.55 4.34
C MET A 241 -19.82 -0.07 4.12
N GLU A 242 -19.01 -0.89 3.47
CA GLU A 242 -17.64 -0.55 3.05
C GLU A 242 -17.67 0.04 1.64
N LYS A 243 -17.01 1.18 1.42
CA LYS A 243 -17.01 1.87 0.12
C LYS A 243 -15.70 1.65 -0.63
N HIS A 244 -15.78 1.20 -1.87
CA HIS A 244 -14.64 1.04 -2.78
C HIS A 244 -14.77 2.03 -3.93
N GLU A 245 -13.76 2.88 -4.10
CA GLU A 245 -13.80 4.03 -5.01
C GLU A 245 -12.78 3.84 -6.14
N PHE A 246 -13.20 4.07 -7.39
CA PHE A 246 -12.41 3.79 -8.59
C PHE A 246 -12.52 4.91 -9.62
N VAL A 247 -11.49 5.07 -10.46
CA VAL A 247 -11.42 6.10 -11.53
C VAL A 247 -10.86 5.49 -12.81
N PHE A 248 -11.47 5.80 -13.97
CA PHE A 248 -11.14 5.18 -15.26
C PHE A 248 -10.95 6.21 -16.40
N ASP A 249 -10.68 5.78 -17.64
CA ASP A 249 -10.67 6.70 -18.80
C ASP A 249 -12.07 7.21 -19.17
N ALA A 250 -13.09 6.39 -18.93
CA ALA A 250 -14.51 6.77 -18.95
C ALA A 250 -15.32 5.75 -18.12
N VAL A 251 -16.41 6.22 -17.51
CA VAL A 251 -17.41 5.38 -16.82
C VAL A 251 -18.75 5.62 -17.49
N LEU A 252 -19.41 4.54 -17.91
CA LEU A 252 -20.69 4.56 -18.60
C LEU A 252 -21.75 3.93 -17.71
N ASP A 253 -22.83 4.67 -17.45
CA ASP A 253 -23.98 4.22 -16.67
C ASP A 253 -24.96 3.33 -17.48
N GLU A 254 -26.02 2.90 -16.81
CA GLU A 254 -27.07 2.04 -17.33
C GLU A 254 -27.92 2.65 -18.47
N GLU A 255 -27.98 3.98 -18.59
CA GLU A 255 -28.74 4.68 -19.64
C GLU A 255 -27.92 4.85 -20.93
N VAL A 256 -26.58 4.71 -20.86
CA VAL A 256 -25.68 4.90 -22.01
C VAL A 256 -25.96 3.89 -23.12
N SER A 257 -26.34 4.40 -24.29
CA SER A 257 -26.69 3.57 -25.45
C SER A 257 -25.47 2.87 -26.06
N ASN A 258 -25.73 1.80 -26.82
CA ASN A 258 -24.68 1.13 -27.59
C ASN A 258 -24.08 2.01 -28.71
N GLU A 259 -24.72 3.13 -29.06
CA GLU A 259 -24.15 4.17 -29.94
C GLU A 259 -23.10 5.00 -29.20
N GLU A 260 -23.38 5.45 -27.98
CA GLU A 260 -22.42 6.20 -27.15
C GLU A 260 -21.20 5.33 -26.79
N VAL A 261 -21.41 4.06 -26.42
CA VAL A 261 -20.29 3.12 -26.21
C VAL A 261 -19.40 3.08 -27.45
N TYR A 262 -19.97 3.02 -28.66
CA TYR A 262 -19.21 2.99 -29.90
C TYR A 262 -18.39 4.27 -30.13
N ARG A 263 -18.98 5.45 -29.96
CA ARG A 263 -18.30 6.75 -30.09
C ARG A 263 -17.12 6.86 -29.12
N GLU A 264 -17.37 6.56 -27.84
CA GLU A 264 -16.38 6.72 -26.76
C GLU A 264 -15.24 5.67 -26.81
N THR A 265 -15.47 4.50 -27.40
CA THR A 265 -14.49 3.38 -27.39
C THR A 265 -13.85 3.08 -28.74
N VAL A 266 -14.62 2.97 -29.82
CA VAL A 266 -14.19 2.31 -31.06
C VAL A 266 -14.01 3.29 -32.23
N GLU A 267 -14.85 4.33 -32.34
CA GLU A 267 -14.80 5.30 -33.43
C GLU A 267 -13.39 5.87 -33.65
N HIS A 268 -12.71 6.26 -32.56
CA HIS A 268 -11.37 6.84 -32.61
C HIS A 268 -10.24 5.85 -33.02
N ILE A 269 -10.47 4.53 -32.90
CA ILE A 269 -9.49 3.50 -33.31
C ILE A 269 -9.78 2.90 -34.69
N VAL A 270 -10.84 3.33 -35.38
CA VAL A 270 -11.12 2.94 -36.77
C VAL A 270 -10.14 3.59 -37.77
N PRO A 271 -9.87 4.91 -37.77
CA PRO A 271 -8.99 5.54 -38.77
C PRO A 271 -7.52 5.07 -38.74
N ILE A 272 -7.02 4.63 -37.58
CA ILE A 272 -5.59 4.28 -37.41
C ILE A 272 -5.17 2.98 -38.09
N ILE A 273 -6.10 2.06 -38.40
CA ILE A 273 -5.74 0.78 -39.03
C ILE A 273 -5.27 0.96 -40.49
N PHE A 274 -5.74 2.01 -41.18
CA PHE A 274 -5.22 2.43 -42.48
C PHE A 274 -3.74 2.89 -42.41
N GLN A 275 -3.27 3.31 -41.23
CA GLN A 275 -1.91 3.81 -40.98
C GLN A 275 -0.92 2.70 -40.60
N ARG A 276 -1.24 1.43 -40.86
CA ARG A 276 -0.47 0.23 -40.46
C ARG A 276 -0.35 0.00 -38.95
N THR A 277 -1.39 0.39 -38.22
CA THR A 277 -1.53 0.14 -36.77
C THR A 277 -2.42 -1.08 -36.54
N LYS A 278 -2.17 -1.86 -35.47
CA LYS A 278 -3.09 -2.90 -35.00
C LYS A 278 -4.03 -2.31 -33.94
N ALA A 279 -5.33 -2.60 -34.03
CA ALA A 279 -6.33 -2.11 -33.10
C ALA A 279 -7.08 -3.28 -32.46
N THR A 280 -7.46 -3.16 -31.19
CA THR A 280 -8.21 -4.21 -30.47
C THR A 280 -9.18 -3.58 -29.49
N CYS A 281 -10.42 -4.08 -29.47
CA CYS A 281 -11.42 -3.79 -28.46
C CYS A 281 -11.87 -5.11 -27.81
N PHE A 282 -11.81 -5.22 -26.48
CA PHE A 282 -12.24 -6.43 -25.77
C PHE A 282 -13.16 -6.12 -24.59
N ALA A 283 -14.20 -6.94 -24.42
CA ALA A 283 -15.10 -6.89 -23.27
C ALA A 283 -14.61 -7.85 -22.17
N TYR A 284 -14.67 -7.43 -20.91
CA TYR A 284 -14.24 -8.22 -19.75
C TYR A 284 -15.21 -8.05 -18.58
N GLY A 285 -15.32 -9.07 -17.72
CA GLY A 285 -16.17 -9.08 -16.52
C GLY A 285 -16.90 -10.42 -16.33
N GLN A 286 -17.66 -10.54 -15.24
CA GLN A 286 -18.43 -11.75 -14.92
C GLN A 286 -19.47 -12.11 -15.98
N THR A 287 -19.97 -13.34 -15.96
CA THR A 287 -21.19 -13.75 -16.65
C THR A 287 -22.41 -12.98 -16.13
N GLY A 288 -23.35 -12.68 -17.02
CA GLY A 288 -24.49 -11.80 -16.74
C GLY A 288 -24.19 -10.29 -16.72
N SER A 289 -22.93 -9.84 -16.79
CA SER A 289 -22.58 -8.39 -16.76
C SER A 289 -22.88 -7.60 -18.03
N GLY A 290 -23.28 -8.25 -19.13
CA GLY A 290 -23.59 -7.57 -20.40
C GLY A 290 -22.44 -7.46 -21.41
N LYS A 291 -21.37 -8.26 -21.28
CA LYS A 291 -20.24 -8.35 -22.25
C LYS A 291 -20.72 -8.48 -23.70
N THR A 292 -21.42 -9.57 -24.02
CA THR A 292 -21.88 -9.90 -25.37
C THR A 292 -22.89 -8.88 -25.91
N PHE A 293 -23.81 -8.38 -25.08
CA PHE A 293 -24.73 -7.28 -25.44
C PHE A 293 -23.98 -6.00 -25.83
N THR A 294 -22.89 -5.70 -25.13
CA THR A 294 -22.01 -4.57 -25.44
C THR A 294 -21.18 -4.83 -26.71
N MET A 295 -20.76 -6.07 -26.96
CA MET A 295 -19.88 -6.43 -28.08
C MET A 295 -20.62 -6.72 -29.40
N GLN A 296 -21.92 -7.04 -29.39
CA GLN A 296 -22.72 -7.31 -30.61
C GLN A 296 -22.75 -6.15 -31.64
N PRO A 297 -23.05 -4.89 -31.27
CA PRO A 297 -23.24 -3.82 -32.26
C PRO A 297 -21.95 -3.12 -32.71
N LEU A 298 -20.88 -3.12 -31.89
CA LEU A 298 -19.65 -2.37 -32.16
C LEU A 298 -18.93 -2.79 -33.46
N PRO A 299 -18.81 -4.09 -33.82
CA PRO A 299 -18.13 -4.51 -35.04
C PRO A 299 -18.88 -4.13 -36.31
N LEU A 300 -20.22 -4.13 -36.27
CA LEU A 300 -21.04 -3.72 -37.41
C LEU A 300 -20.91 -2.22 -37.67
N LYS A 301 -20.90 -1.40 -36.61
CA LYS A 301 -20.63 0.06 -36.69
C LYS A 301 -19.22 0.36 -37.17
N ALA A 302 -18.21 -0.32 -36.62
CA ALA A 302 -16.84 -0.21 -37.11
C ALA A 302 -16.73 -0.57 -38.60
N SER A 303 -17.46 -1.59 -39.05
CA SER A 303 -17.49 -1.99 -40.46
C SER A 303 -18.15 -0.94 -41.36
N GLN A 304 -19.23 -0.30 -40.91
CA GLN A 304 -19.85 0.84 -41.59
C GLN A 304 -18.87 1.99 -41.77
N ASP A 305 -18.13 2.36 -40.71
CA ASP A 305 -17.16 3.47 -40.77
C ASP A 305 -15.90 3.13 -41.56
N ILE A 306 -15.37 1.90 -41.46
CA ILE A 306 -14.26 1.40 -42.27
C ILE A 306 -14.63 1.46 -43.76
N LEU A 307 -15.82 0.98 -44.14
CA LEU A 307 -16.29 1.05 -45.52
C LEU A 307 -16.53 2.51 -45.96
N ARG A 308 -17.11 3.37 -45.10
CA ARG A 308 -17.26 4.81 -45.39
C ARG A 308 -15.90 5.45 -45.70
N LEU A 309 -14.88 5.20 -44.88
CA LEU A 309 -13.51 5.68 -45.08
C LEU A 309 -12.86 5.09 -46.34
N MET A 310 -13.07 3.80 -46.65
CA MET A 310 -12.57 3.16 -47.87
C MET A 310 -13.15 3.78 -49.15
N HIS A 311 -14.45 4.08 -49.16
CA HIS A 311 -15.14 4.61 -50.35
C HIS A 311 -14.96 6.12 -50.53
N HIS A 312 -14.80 6.89 -49.45
CA HIS A 312 -14.67 8.36 -49.50
C HIS A 312 -13.21 8.82 -49.39
N THR A 313 -12.56 8.56 -48.25
CA THR A 313 -11.23 9.10 -47.92
C THR A 313 -10.09 8.36 -48.62
N TYR A 314 -10.16 7.03 -48.70
CA TYR A 314 -9.13 6.16 -49.26
C TYR A 314 -9.49 5.61 -50.65
N ARG A 315 -10.38 6.31 -51.36
CA ARG A 315 -10.84 5.96 -52.70
C ARG A 315 -9.64 5.76 -53.64
N ASN A 316 -9.74 4.76 -54.53
CA ASN A 316 -8.71 4.37 -55.51
C ASN A 316 -7.38 3.83 -54.92
N GLN A 317 -7.22 3.67 -53.60
CA GLN A 317 -5.96 3.16 -53.04
C GLN A 317 -5.78 1.63 -53.13
N GLY A 318 -6.81 0.88 -53.55
CA GLY A 318 -6.72 -0.58 -53.76
C GLY A 318 -6.83 -1.41 -52.48
N PHE A 319 -7.44 -0.87 -51.43
CA PHE A 319 -7.75 -1.58 -50.19
C PHE A 319 -8.95 -2.53 -50.36
N GLN A 320 -8.92 -3.66 -49.63
CA GLN A 320 -9.95 -4.69 -49.60
C GLN A 320 -10.14 -5.13 -48.14
N LEU A 321 -11.38 -5.08 -47.66
CA LEU A 321 -11.74 -5.52 -46.31
C LEU A 321 -11.97 -7.04 -46.31
N HIS A 322 -11.40 -7.72 -45.32
CA HIS A 322 -11.58 -9.14 -45.08
C HIS A 322 -12.08 -9.36 -43.64
N VAL A 323 -12.99 -10.31 -43.46
CA VAL A 323 -13.60 -10.68 -42.18
C VAL A 323 -13.25 -12.12 -41.86
N SER A 324 -12.88 -12.39 -40.61
CA SER A 324 -12.74 -13.76 -40.08
C SER A 324 -13.26 -13.80 -38.65
N PHE A 325 -13.91 -14.89 -38.26
CA PHE A 325 -14.56 -15.03 -36.95
C PHE A 325 -14.30 -16.43 -36.41
N PHE A 326 -13.71 -16.53 -35.21
CA PHE A 326 -13.37 -17.79 -34.57
C PHE A 326 -13.52 -17.67 -33.05
N GLU A 327 -13.56 -18.79 -32.36
CA GLU A 327 -13.57 -18.84 -30.89
C GLU A 327 -12.39 -19.64 -30.32
N ILE A 328 -12.16 -19.43 -29.02
CA ILE A 328 -11.28 -20.25 -28.18
C ILE A 328 -12.16 -20.92 -27.12
N TYR A 329 -12.25 -22.24 -27.17
CA TYR A 329 -13.10 -23.08 -26.33
C TYR A 329 -12.34 -24.35 -25.94
N GLY A 330 -12.39 -24.75 -24.66
CA GLY A 330 -11.67 -25.94 -24.16
C GLY A 330 -10.16 -25.97 -24.51
N GLY A 331 -9.51 -24.80 -24.51
CA GLY A 331 -8.09 -24.64 -24.90
C GLY A 331 -7.79 -24.79 -26.40
N LYS A 332 -8.81 -24.99 -27.25
CA LYS A 332 -8.71 -25.22 -28.70
C LYS A 332 -9.29 -24.01 -29.46
N LEU A 333 -8.91 -23.83 -30.72
CA LEU A 333 -9.45 -22.79 -31.61
C LEU A 333 -10.44 -23.42 -32.61
N TYR A 334 -11.53 -22.72 -32.92
CA TYR A 334 -12.57 -23.19 -33.86
C TYR A 334 -13.08 -22.06 -34.77
N ASP A 335 -13.18 -22.31 -36.08
CA ASP A 335 -13.66 -21.35 -37.08
C ASP A 335 -15.20 -21.27 -37.10
N LEU A 336 -15.76 -20.12 -36.74
CA LEU A 336 -17.21 -19.92 -36.63
C LEU A 336 -17.88 -19.67 -38.00
N LEU A 337 -17.12 -19.37 -39.05
CA LEU A 337 -17.64 -19.19 -40.41
C LEU A 337 -17.59 -20.48 -41.23
N ASN A 338 -16.74 -21.43 -40.80
CA ASN A 338 -16.45 -22.72 -41.42
C ASN A 338 -16.84 -23.88 -40.46
N GLU A 339 -18.11 -23.93 -40.07
CA GLU A 339 -18.74 -25.09 -39.40
C GLU A 339 -18.05 -25.56 -38.11
N ARG A 340 -17.56 -24.62 -37.29
CA ARG A 340 -16.82 -24.89 -36.04
C ARG A 340 -15.58 -25.77 -36.28
N ARG A 341 -14.96 -25.71 -37.47
CA ARG A 341 -13.76 -26.50 -37.82
C ARG A 341 -12.57 -26.12 -36.92
N LYS A 342 -11.92 -27.13 -36.34
CA LYS A 342 -10.74 -26.99 -35.47
C LYS A 342 -9.57 -26.33 -36.21
N LEU A 343 -8.98 -25.30 -35.61
CA LEU A 343 -7.90 -24.49 -36.17
C LEU A 343 -6.56 -24.78 -35.47
N CYS A 344 -5.45 -24.63 -36.22
CA CYS A 344 -4.10 -24.84 -35.71
C CYS A 344 -3.31 -23.53 -35.69
N MET A 345 -2.82 -23.11 -34.52
CA MET A 345 -2.04 -21.88 -34.37
C MET A 345 -0.54 -22.18 -34.34
N ARG A 346 0.26 -21.41 -35.09
CA ARG A 346 1.72 -21.54 -35.22
C ARG A 346 2.40 -20.17 -35.16
N GLU A 347 3.66 -20.11 -34.76
CA GLU A 347 4.49 -18.91 -34.88
C GLU A 347 5.27 -18.97 -36.22
N ASP A 348 5.36 -17.84 -36.94
CA ASP A 348 6.16 -17.74 -38.18
C ASP A 348 7.65 -17.48 -37.90
N GLY A 349 8.47 -17.48 -38.96
CA GLY A 349 9.91 -17.16 -38.88
C GLY A 349 10.25 -15.72 -38.43
N LYS A 350 9.25 -14.90 -38.07
CA LYS A 350 9.37 -13.56 -37.50
C LYS A 350 8.67 -13.45 -36.14
N GLN A 351 8.35 -14.60 -35.52
CA GLN A 351 7.63 -14.73 -34.24
C GLN A 351 6.20 -14.13 -34.24
N GLN A 352 5.61 -13.95 -35.42
CA GLN A 352 4.20 -13.54 -35.56
C GLN A 352 3.29 -14.76 -35.43
N VAL A 353 2.18 -14.59 -34.72
CA VAL A 353 1.22 -15.67 -34.46
C VAL A 353 0.24 -15.77 -35.64
N CYS A 354 0.23 -16.92 -36.30
CA CYS A 354 -0.62 -17.21 -37.45
C CYS A 354 -1.59 -18.36 -37.12
N ILE A 355 -2.85 -18.20 -37.52
CA ILE A 355 -3.89 -19.21 -37.35
C ILE A 355 -4.09 -19.91 -38.70
N VAL A 356 -3.62 -21.15 -38.81
CA VAL A 356 -3.67 -21.96 -40.02
C VAL A 356 -5.06 -22.57 -40.17
N GLY A 357 -5.65 -22.43 -41.36
CA GLY A 357 -6.98 -22.95 -41.70
C GLY A 357 -8.14 -21.98 -41.48
N LEU A 358 -7.89 -20.81 -40.87
CA LEU A 358 -8.92 -19.78 -40.63
C LEU A 358 -9.39 -19.18 -41.97
N GLN A 359 -10.69 -19.19 -42.22
CA GLN A 359 -11.26 -18.58 -43.42
C GLN A 359 -11.36 -17.06 -43.29
N GLU A 360 -10.94 -16.36 -44.36
CA GLU A 360 -11.09 -14.91 -44.50
C GLU A 360 -12.04 -14.60 -45.67
N PHE A 361 -13.19 -14.01 -45.37
CA PHE A 361 -14.19 -13.61 -46.35
C PHE A 361 -13.95 -12.16 -46.77
N LYS A 362 -13.70 -11.95 -48.07
CA LYS A 362 -13.59 -10.62 -48.67
C LYS A 362 -14.99 -9.99 -48.77
N VAL A 363 -15.14 -8.77 -48.25
CA VAL A 363 -16.43 -8.07 -48.15
C VAL A 363 -16.38 -6.70 -48.83
N SER A 364 -17.53 -6.24 -49.32
CA SER A 364 -17.69 -4.99 -50.10
C SER A 364 -18.91 -4.14 -49.71
N ASN A 365 -19.76 -4.64 -48.82
CA ASN A 365 -20.95 -3.97 -48.28
C ASN A 365 -21.05 -4.27 -46.77
N VAL A 366 -22.03 -3.69 -46.09
CA VAL A 366 -22.26 -3.90 -44.64
C VAL A 366 -23.09 -5.16 -44.39
N GLU A 367 -23.93 -5.52 -45.35
CA GLU A 367 -24.95 -6.57 -45.28
C GLU A 367 -24.31 -7.95 -45.15
N THR A 368 -23.36 -8.28 -46.02
CA THR A 368 -22.58 -9.52 -45.94
C THR A 368 -21.72 -9.59 -44.66
N ILE A 369 -21.35 -8.45 -44.07
CA ILE A 369 -20.65 -8.45 -42.77
C ILE A 369 -21.64 -8.77 -41.64
N ARG A 370 -22.86 -8.24 -41.70
CA ARG A 370 -23.95 -8.58 -40.77
C ARG A 370 -24.27 -10.08 -40.84
N GLU A 371 -24.48 -10.61 -42.04
CA GLU A 371 -24.74 -12.03 -42.32
C GLU A 371 -23.62 -12.94 -41.76
N LEU A 372 -22.35 -12.57 -41.92
CA LEU A 372 -21.21 -13.34 -41.37
C LEU A 372 -21.13 -13.29 -39.83
N ILE A 373 -21.47 -12.16 -39.21
CA ILE A 373 -21.54 -12.02 -37.75
C ILE A 373 -22.71 -12.85 -37.19
N GLU A 374 -23.89 -12.77 -37.82
CA GLU A 374 -25.08 -13.54 -37.47
C GLU A 374 -24.87 -15.05 -37.66
N LYS A 375 -24.24 -15.48 -38.76
CA LYS A 375 -23.82 -16.87 -38.97
C LYS A 375 -22.88 -17.34 -37.86
N GLY A 376 -21.81 -16.60 -37.58
CA GLY A 376 -20.82 -17.01 -36.57
C GLY A 376 -21.38 -17.06 -35.14
N ASN A 377 -22.25 -16.11 -34.78
CA ASN A 377 -22.97 -16.13 -33.51
C ASN A 377 -23.96 -17.31 -33.43
N SER A 378 -24.60 -17.68 -34.55
CA SER A 378 -25.49 -18.85 -34.62
C SER A 378 -24.69 -20.14 -34.43
N THR A 379 -23.57 -20.31 -35.13
CA THR A 379 -22.66 -21.47 -34.98
C THR A 379 -22.04 -21.56 -33.58
N ARG A 380 -21.79 -20.43 -32.89
CA ARG A 380 -21.39 -20.39 -31.46
C ARG A 380 -22.51 -20.85 -30.51
N SER A 381 -23.77 -20.85 -30.94
CA SER A 381 -24.95 -21.13 -30.11
C SER A 381 -25.54 -22.54 -30.30
N THR A 382 -25.05 -23.31 -31.27
CA THR A 382 -25.61 -24.64 -31.64
C THR A 382 -24.85 -25.83 -31.04
N GLY A 383 -24.03 -25.64 -29.99
CA GLY A 383 -23.21 -26.70 -29.36
C GLY A 383 -23.89 -27.49 -28.24
N THR A 384 -25.21 -27.41 -28.13
CA THR A 384 -25.96 -27.47 -26.87
C THR A 384 -25.94 -28.79 -26.09
N THR A 385 -25.75 -28.68 -24.77
CA THR A 385 -26.80 -29.03 -23.78
C THR A 385 -26.88 -27.94 -22.71
N GLY A 386 -28.09 -27.60 -22.25
CA GLY A 386 -28.31 -26.51 -21.27
C GLY A 386 -28.60 -25.13 -21.92
N ALA A 387 -29.25 -24.23 -21.18
CA ALA A 387 -29.82 -23.00 -21.73
C ALA A 387 -28.88 -21.78 -21.61
N ASN A 388 -28.51 -21.17 -22.75
CA ASN A 388 -27.83 -19.88 -22.89
C ASN A 388 -26.45 -19.69 -22.21
N GLU A 389 -25.89 -20.70 -21.55
CA GLU A 389 -24.64 -20.57 -20.76
C GLU A 389 -23.34 -20.83 -21.55
N GLU A 390 -23.40 -21.20 -22.84
CA GLU A 390 -22.20 -21.48 -23.65
C GLU A 390 -21.43 -20.18 -24.04
N SER A 391 -22.15 -19.06 -24.25
CA SER A 391 -21.53 -17.76 -24.58
C SER A 391 -20.64 -17.19 -23.47
N SER A 392 -20.89 -17.60 -22.23
CA SER A 392 -20.05 -17.32 -21.06
C SER A 392 -18.77 -18.14 -21.00
N ARG A 393 -18.65 -19.22 -21.80
CA ARG A 393 -17.60 -20.23 -21.66
C ARG A 393 -16.61 -20.31 -22.85
N SER A 394 -16.90 -19.68 -23.98
CA SER A 394 -15.93 -19.48 -25.08
C SER A 394 -15.52 -18.02 -25.24
N HIS A 395 -14.25 -17.75 -25.58
CA HIS A 395 -13.80 -16.41 -26.00
C HIS A 395 -14.02 -16.28 -27.51
N ALA A 396 -14.80 -15.31 -27.97
CA ALA A 396 -15.08 -15.12 -29.39
C ALA A 396 -14.29 -13.94 -29.97
N ILE A 397 -13.62 -14.14 -31.11
CA ILE A 397 -12.69 -13.20 -31.74
C ILE A 397 -13.07 -12.96 -33.20
N LEU A 398 -13.60 -11.77 -33.47
CA LEU A 398 -13.93 -11.26 -34.80
C LEU A 398 -12.84 -10.30 -35.28
N GLN A 399 -12.26 -10.53 -36.45
CA GLN A 399 -11.17 -9.72 -37.01
C GLN A 399 -11.57 -9.07 -38.33
N LEU A 400 -11.39 -7.75 -38.39
CA LEU A 400 -11.57 -6.93 -39.59
C LEU A 400 -10.17 -6.54 -40.11
N VAL A 401 -9.76 -7.09 -41.25
CA VAL A 401 -8.40 -6.95 -41.79
C VAL A 401 -8.43 -6.18 -43.10
N ILE A 402 -7.71 -5.05 -43.15
CA ILE A 402 -7.51 -4.31 -44.39
C ILE A 402 -6.28 -4.86 -45.10
N LYS A 403 -6.48 -5.41 -46.30
CA LYS A 403 -5.41 -5.85 -47.20
C LYS A 403 -5.33 -4.93 -48.42
N ARG A 404 -4.16 -4.80 -49.03
CA ARG A 404 -3.94 -4.07 -50.29
C ARG A 404 -3.40 -5.02 -51.35
N SER A 405 -4.03 -5.05 -52.52
CA SER A 405 -3.47 -5.78 -53.67
C SER A 405 -2.20 -5.10 -54.17
N ALA A 406 -1.25 -5.88 -54.68
CA ALA A 406 -0.02 -5.39 -55.29
C ALA A 406 -0.19 -5.32 -56.81
N ASP A 407 -0.39 -4.11 -57.33
CA ASP A 407 -0.29 -3.73 -58.75
C ASP A 407 -1.04 -4.66 -59.73
N GLY A 408 -2.28 -5.02 -59.38
CA GLY A 408 -3.24 -5.63 -60.30
C GLY A 408 -3.00 -7.10 -60.68
N SER A 409 -1.95 -7.74 -60.16
CA SER A 409 -1.67 -9.16 -60.44
C SER A 409 -2.17 -10.07 -59.32
N GLU A 410 -2.99 -11.06 -59.67
CA GLU A 410 -3.50 -12.08 -58.73
C GLU A 410 -2.39 -13.06 -58.24
N THR A 411 -1.19 -12.99 -58.82
CA THR A 411 -0.06 -13.90 -58.54
C THR A 411 0.62 -13.68 -57.17
N LYS A 412 0.25 -12.65 -56.40
CA LYS A 412 0.86 -12.34 -55.10
C LYS A 412 -0.21 -12.14 -54.01
N PRO A 413 -0.04 -12.74 -52.82
CA PRO A 413 -1.02 -12.62 -51.74
C PRO A 413 -1.16 -11.15 -51.30
N PRO A 414 -2.39 -10.63 -51.11
CA PRO A 414 -2.63 -9.23 -50.83
C PRO A 414 -2.09 -8.84 -49.45
N ARG A 415 -1.29 -7.77 -49.40
CA ARG A 415 -0.51 -7.37 -48.23
C ARG A 415 -1.42 -6.80 -47.14
N VAL A 416 -1.38 -7.36 -45.94
CA VAL A 416 -2.02 -6.77 -44.75
C VAL A 416 -1.46 -5.36 -44.50
N ILE A 417 -2.36 -4.41 -44.36
CA ILE A 417 -2.08 -3.02 -43.97
C ILE A 417 -2.28 -2.89 -42.48
N GLY A 418 -3.50 -3.14 -41.99
CA GLY A 418 -3.86 -3.08 -40.57
C GLY A 418 -5.01 -4.02 -40.25
N LYS A 419 -5.28 -4.16 -38.95
CA LYS A 419 -6.22 -5.12 -38.38
C LYS A 419 -6.92 -4.48 -37.18
N LEU A 420 -8.25 -4.53 -37.16
CA LEU A 420 -9.08 -4.28 -35.99
C LEU A 420 -9.59 -5.64 -35.49
N SER A 421 -9.74 -5.81 -34.18
CA SER A 421 -10.22 -7.07 -33.59
C SER A 421 -11.15 -6.80 -32.42
N PHE A 422 -12.29 -7.47 -32.43
CA PHE A 422 -13.32 -7.42 -31.42
C PHE A 422 -13.34 -8.76 -30.68
N ILE A 423 -13.30 -8.69 -29.34
CA ILE A 423 -13.11 -9.87 -28.50
C ILE A 423 -14.13 -9.86 -27.37
N ASP A 424 -15.06 -10.81 -27.41
CA ASP A 424 -15.99 -11.13 -26.33
C ASP A 424 -15.31 -12.20 -25.46
N LEU A 425 -14.72 -11.81 -24.32
CA LEU A 425 -14.07 -12.77 -23.43
C LEU A 425 -15.12 -13.61 -22.69
N ALA A 426 -14.72 -14.81 -22.26
CA ALA A 426 -15.48 -15.64 -21.35
C ALA A 426 -15.70 -14.96 -19.97
N GLY A 427 -16.54 -15.56 -19.13
CA GLY A 427 -16.78 -15.17 -17.75
C GLY A 427 -15.53 -15.16 -16.87
N SER A 428 -15.56 -14.37 -15.80
CA SER A 428 -14.44 -14.19 -14.84
C SER A 428 -14.81 -14.59 -13.41
N GLU A 429 -15.94 -15.28 -13.26
CA GLU A 429 -16.39 -15.99 -12.07
C GLU A 429 -15.54 -17.25 -11.78
N ARG A 430 -15.64 -17.75 -10.55
CA ARG A 430 -14.91 -18.92 -10.07
C ARG A 430 -15.67 -20.20 -10.43
N GLY A 431 -14.95 -21.29 -10.65
CA GLY A 431 -15.53 -22.65 -10.73
C GLY A 431 -16.08 -23.20 -9.39
N ALA A 432 -16.30 -22.33 -8.40
CA ALA A 432 -17.07 -22.61 -7.18
C ALA A 432 -18.48 -22.00 -7.25
N ASP A 433 -18.70 -21.07 -8.17
CA ASP A 433 -19.96 -20.32 -8.33
C ASP A 433 -20.92 -21.04 -9.30
N THR A 434 -20.42 -22.04 -10.03
CA THR A 434 -21.17 -22.92 -10.95
C THR A 434 -21.80 -24.09 -10.19
N THR A 435 -23.13 -24.21 -10.21
CA THR A 435 -23.89 -25.27 -9.50
C THR A 435 -23.76 -26.67 -10.13
N ASP A 436 -23.36 -26.74 -11.39
CA ASP A 436 -23.42 -27.98 -12.17
C ASP A 436 -22.14 -28.81 -11.99
N ASN A 437 -22.29 -29.94 -11.29
CA ASN A 437 -21.20 -30.86 -10.95
C ASN A 437 -20.69 -31.72 -12.13
N ASP A 438 -20.96 -31.32 -13.36
CA ASP A 438 -20.52 -32.05 -14.55
C ASP A 438 -19.00 -31.88 -14.79
N LYS A 439 -18.36 -32.98 -15.22
CA LYS A 439 -16.92 -33.05 -15.46
C LYS A 439 -16.50 -32.16 -16.62
N GLN A 440 -17.34 -32.04 -17.66
CA GLN A 440 -17.05 -31.21 -18.84
C GLN A 440 -17.16 -29.71 -18.47
N THR A 441 -18.23 -29.31 -17.77
CA THR A 441 -18.39 -27.97 -17.16
C THR A 441 -17.19 -27.57 -16.28
N ARG A 442 -16.72 -28.46 -15.41
CA ARG A 442 -15.58 -28.20 -14.53
C ARG A 442 -14.27 -27.98 -15.28
N MET A 443 -14.05 -28.69 -16.39
CA MET A 443 -12.86 -28.53 -17.24
C MET A 443 -12.90 -27.24 -18.07
N GLU A 444 -14.07 -26.81 -18.53
CA GLU A 444 -14.27 -25.50 -19.17
C GLU A 444 -13.92 -24.37 -18.22
N GLY A 445 -14.49 -24.38 -17.01
CA GLY A 445 -14.23 -23.37 -15.97
C GLY A 445 -12.74 -23.24 -15.61
N ALA A 446 -12.00 -24.36 -15.65
CA ALA A 446 -10.56 -24.38 -15.44
C ALA A 446 -9.77 -23.73 -16.59
N GLU A 447 -10.04 -24.06 -17.85
CA GLU A 447 -9.36 -23.44 -19.00
C GLU A 447 -9.71 -21.95 -19.17
N ILE A 448 -10.94 -21.55 -18.84
CA ILE A 448 -11.36 -20.14 -18.79
C ILE A 448 -10.50 -19.39 -17.76
N ASN A 449 -10.48 -19.85 -16.51
CA ASN A 449 -9.73 -19.20 -15.43
C ASN A 449 -8.21 -19.18 -15.72
N LYS A 450 -7.65 -20.26 -16.26
CA LYS A 450 -6.26 -20.33 -16.74
C LYS A 450 -5.96 -19.31 -17.84
N SER A 451 -6.86 -19.13 -18.81
CA SER A 451 -6.68 -18.16 -19.89
C SER A 451 -6.74 -16.71 -19.42
N LEU A 452 -7.62 -16.38 -18.48
CA LEU A 452 -7.74 -15.06 -17.87
C LEU A 452 -6.59 -14.78 -16.87
N LEU A 453 -6.12 -15.79 -16.14
CA LEU A 453 -4.93 -15.68 -15.29
C LEU A 453 -3.67 -15.44 -16.13
N ALA A 454 -3.50 -16.13 -17.26
CA ALA A 454 -2.41 -15.85 -18.19
C ALA A 454 -2.46 -14.42 -18.71
N LEU A 455 -3.66 -13.89 -19.01
CA LEU A 455 -3.85 -12.50 -19.45
C LEU A 455 -3.49 -11.49 -18.35
N LYS A 456 -3.93 -11.76 -17.12
CA LYS A 456 -3.55 -11.02 -15.91
C LYS A 456 -2.04 -10.97 -15.71
N GLU A 457 -1.35 -12.08 -15.91
CA GLU A 457 0.10 -12.17 -15.79
C GLU A 457 0.85 -11.49 -16.94
N CYS A 458 0.31 -11.50 -18.17
CA CYS A 458 0.87 -10.70 -19.27
C CYS A 458 0.77 -9.20 -18.97
N ILE A 459 -0.37 -8.74 -18.46
CA ILE A 459 -0.61 -7.34 -18.08
C ILE A 459 0.25 -6.96 -16.85
N ARG A 460 0.42 -7.88 -15.89
CA ARG A 460 1.34 -7.69 -14.75
C ARG A 460 2.80 -7.61 -15.18
N ALA A 461 3.24 -8.43 -16.13
CA ALA A 461 4.59 -8.37 -16.69
C ALA A 461 4.85 -7.05 -17.43
N LEU A 462 3.85 -6.55 -18.17
CA LEU A 462 3.86 -5.22 -18.80
C LEU A 462 3.94 -4.08 -17.77
N ASP A 463 3.15 -4.14 -16.68
CA ASP A 463 3.19 -3.14 -15.60
C ASP A 463 4.53 -3.12 -14.85
N ASN A 464 5.21 -4.26 -14.76
CA ASN A 464 6.48 -4.41 -14.04
C ASN A 464 7.71 -4.33 -14.96
N ASP A 465 7.55 -3.85 -16.21
CA ASP A 465 8.63 -3.70 -17.19
C ASP A 465 9.48 -4.98 -17.39
N GLN A 466 8.87 -6.16 -17.27
CA GLN A 466 9.60 -7.42 -17.37
C GLN A 466 10.10 -7.64 -18.80
N GLY A 467 11.41 -7.90 -18.96
CA GLY A 467 12.06 -8.07 -20.26
C GLY A 467 11.57 -9.27 -21.09
N HIS A 468 10.76 -10.15 -20.50
CA HIS A 468 10.02 -11.21 -21.17
C HIS A 468 8.57 -11.23 -20.64
N ILE A 469 7.59 -11.11 -21.53
CA ILE A 469 6.16 -11.16 -21.20
C ILE A 469 5.64 -12.56 -21.53
N PRO A 470 4.98 -13.29 -20.60
CA PRO A 470 4.67 -14.71 -20.73
C PRO A 470 3.45 -15.01 -21.62
N PHE A 471 3.42 -14.47 -22.84
CA PHE A 471 2.30 -14.63 -23.79
C PHE A 471 1.96 -16.09 -24.13
N ARG A 472 2.85 -17.06 -23.91
CA ARG A 472 2.59 -18.49 -24.13
C ARG A 472 1.76 -19.17 -23.02
N GLY A 473 1.35 -18.44 -21.98
CA GLY A 473 0.56 -19.00 -20.87
C GLY A 473 -0.85 -19.50 -21.25
N SER A 474 -1.43 -19.02 -22.36
CA SER A 474 -2.70 -19.54 -22.91
C SER A 474 -2.84 -19.22 -24.40
N LYS A 475 -3.75 -19.92 -25.09
CA LYS A 475 -4.04 -19.61 -26.50
C LYS A 475 -4.63 -18.20 -26.68
N LEU A 476 -5.36 -17.70 -25.68
CA LEU A 476 -5.88 -16.33 -25.65
C LEU A 476 -4.73 -15.31 -25.62
N THR A 477 -3.72 -15.49 -24.76
CA THR A 477 -2.59 -14.56 -24.66
C THR A 477 -1.63 -14.65 -25.84
N GLU A 478 -1.53 -15.81 -26.49
CA GLU A 478 -0.79 -15.94 -27.76
C GLU A 478 -1.48 -15.16 -28.88
N VAL A 479 -2.81 -15.26 -29.04
CA VAL A 479 -3.59 -14.45 -30.00
C VAL A 479 -3.52 -12.95 -29.69
N LEU A 480 -3.56 -12.58 -28.40
CA LEU A 480 -3.52 -11.19 -27.93
C LEU A 480 -2.10 -10.55 -27.90
N ARG A 481 -1.03 -11.30 -28.19
CA ARG A 481 0.35 -10.74 -28.24
C ARG A 481 0.44 -9.50 -29.13
N ASP A 482 -0.25 -9.56 -30.27
CA ASP A 482 -0.37 -8.50 -31.27
C ASP A 482 -1.11 -7.23 -30.78
N SER A 483 -1.90 -7.35 -29.72
CA SER A 483 -2.65 -6.24 -29.11
C SER A 483 -1.81 -5.49 -28.07
N PHE A 484 -0.86 -6.16 -27.42
CA PHE A 484 -0.06 -5.59 -26.33
C PHE A 484 1.40 -5.24 -26.70
N VAL A 485 1.91 -5.69 -27.85
CA VAL A 485 3.30 -5.47 -28.27
C VAL A 485 3.39 -4.66 -29.57
N GLY A 486 4.27 -3.66 -29.60
CA GLY A 486 4.56 -2.86 -30.80
C GLY A 486 3.59 -1.70 -31.03
N ASN A 487 3.38 -1.33 -32.30
CA ASN A 487 2.46 -0.25 -32.67
C ASN A 487 1.01 -0.75 -32.69
N SER A 488 0.42 -0.87 -31.50
CA SER A 488 -0.99 -1.23 -31.31
C SER A 488 -1.73 -0.24 -30.40
N ARG A 489 -3.05 -0.18 -30.57
CA ARG A 489 -3.99 0.53 -29.68
C ARG A 489 -5.05 -0.44 -29.20
N THR A 490 -5.27 -0.45 -27.89
CA THR A 490 -6.15 -1.43 -27.25
C THR A 490 -7.16 -0.72 -26.36
N VAL A 491 -8.41 -1.16 -26.42
CA VAL A 491 -9.50 -0.66 -25.58
C VAL A 491 -10.07 -1.84 -24.81
N MET A 492 -10.16 -1.67 -23.51
CA MET A 492 -10.80 -2.62 -22.60
C MET A 492 -12.12 -2.03 -22.14
N ILE A 493 -13.21 -2.76 -22.34
CA ILE A 493 -14.55 -2.41 -21.83
C ILE A 493 -14.88 -3.37 -20.68
N SER A 494 -14.94 -2.84 -19.47
CA SER A 494 -15.18 -3.62 -18.25
C SER A 494 -16.66 -3.57 -17.92
N CYS A 495 -17.38 -4.65 -18.20
CA CYS A 495 -18.82 -4.77 -17.95
C CYS A 495 -19.03 -5.26 -16.51
N ILE A 496 -19.86 -4.57 -15.74
CA ILE A 496 -20.06 -4.85 -14.30
C ILE A 496 -21.55 -5.00 -13.95
N SER A 497 -21.82 -5.79 -12.90
CA SER A 497 -23.17 -6.08 -12.43
C SER A 497 -23.55 -5.14 -11.27
N PRO A 498 -24.71 -4.45 -11.31
CA PRO A 498 -25.14 -3.53 -10.25
C PRO A 498 -25.67 -4.23 -9.00
N ASN A 499 -26.02 -5.51 -9.06
CA ASN A 499 -26.73 -6.18 -7.97
C ASN A 499 -25.81 -6.55 -6.79
N SER A 500 -26.33 -6.36 -5.58
CA SER A 500 -25.66 -6.73 -4.32
C SER A 500 -25.11 -8.16 -4.31
N GLY A 501 -25.86 -9.12 -4.86
CA GLY A 501 -25.47 -10.53 -4.97
C GLY A 501 -24.23 -10.80 -5.84
N SER A 502 -23.74 -9.84 -6.63
CA SER A 502 -22.48 -9.94 -7.39
C SER A 502 -21.39 -8.98 -6.93
N CYS A 503 -21.50 -8.42 -5.71
CA CYS A 503 -20.55 -7.42 -5.21
C CYS A 503 -19.08 -7.84 -5.39
N GLU A 504 -18.73 -9.07 -4.99
CA GLU A 504 -17.35 -9.55 -5.10
C GLU A 504 -16.87 -9.67 -6.57
N HIS A 505 -17.74 -10.09 -7.49
CA HIS A 505 -17.41 -10.23 -8.91
C HIS A 505 -17.24 -8.86 -9.59
N THR A 506 -18.09 -7.89 -9.26
CA THR A 506 -17.95 -6.49 -9.69
C THR A 506 -16.67 -5.87 -9.14
N LEU A 507 -16.38 -6.03 -7.84
CA LEU A 507 -15.13 -5.55 -7.24
C LEU A 507 -13.89 -6.20 -7.86
N ASN A 508 -13.92 -7.51 -8.12
CA ASN A 508 -12.82 -8.22 -8.80
C ASN A 508 -12.64 -7.76 -10.26
N THR A 509 -13.73 -7.42 -10.96
CA THR A 509 -13.69 -6.85 -12.32
C THR A 509 -13.06 -5.46 -12.33
N LEU A 510 -13.47 -4.58 -11.41
CA LEU A 510 -12.94 -3.22 -11.26
C LEU A 510 -11.46 -3.20 -10.82
N ARG A 511 -11.09 -4.03 -9.83
CA ARG A 511 -9.70 -4.23 -9.37
C ARG A 511 -8.77 -4.84 -10.44
N TYR A 512 -9.32 -5.42 -11.50
CA TYR A 512 -8.58 -5.86 -12.67
C TYR A 512 -8.44 -4.74 -13.71
N ALA A 513 -9.53 -4.01 -13.98
CA ALA A 513 -9.53 -2.84 -14.87
C ALA A 513 -8.57 -1.73 -14.41
N ASP A 514 -8.52 -1.42 -13.11
CA ASP A 514 -7.62 -0.42 -12.52
C ASP A 514 -6.14 -0.73 -12.79
N ARG A 515 -5.75 -2.02 -12.69
CA ARG A 515 -4.38 -2.47 -13.00
C ARG A 515 -4.03 -2.28 -14.48
N CYS A 516 -5.00 -2.42 -15.37
CA CYS A 516 -4.81 -2.13 -16.79
C CYS A 516 -4.56 -0.63 -17.04
N LEU A 517 -5.13 0.27 -16.23
CA LEU A 517 -4.90 1.71 -16.34
C LEU A 517 -3.46 2.08 -15.92
N PHE A 518 -2.92 1.46 -14.86
CA PHE A 518 -1.57 1.72 -14.35
C PHE A 518 -0.44 1.48 -15.38
N THR A 519 -0.55 0.47 -16.24
CA THR A 519 0.45 0.17 -17.30
C THR A 519 0.74 1.36 -18.22
N ARG A 520 -0.28 2.20 -18.48
CA ARG A 520 -0.18 3.35 -19.39
C ARG A 520 0.65 4.50 -18.81
N VAL A 521 0.60 4.70 -17.50
CA VAL A 521 1.31 5.79 -16.81
C VAL A 521 2.83 5.61 -16.89
N LYS A 522 3.32 4.36 -16.74
CA LYS A 522 4.74 4.01 -16.88
C LYS A 522 5.21 4.03 -18.33
N SER A 523 4.39 3.57 -19.27
CA SER A 523 4.72 3.56 -20.71
C SER A 523 5.00 4.97 -21.27
N LEU A 524 4.25 5.97 -20.82
CA LEU A 524 4.42 7.37 -21.25
C LEU A 524 5.67 8.07 -20.67
N SER A 525 6.12 7.69 -19.47
CA SER A 525 7.23 8.40 -18.79
C SER A 525 8.62 8.10 -19.35
N LYS A 526 8.78 7.00 -20.11
CA LYS A 526 10.07 6.59 -20.73
C LYS A 526 10.31 7.18 -22.12
N GLY A 527 9.37 7.95 -22.66
CA GLY A 527 9.45 8.45 -24.04
C GLY A 527 10.50 9.52 -24.30
N ASN A 528 10.81 10.38 -23.31
CA ASN A 528 11.65 11.55 -23.51
C ASN A 528 12.82 11.62 -22.51
N ASN A 529 14.05 11.60 -23.04
CA ASN A 529 15.26 11.82 -22.23
C ASN A 529 16.39 12.47 -23.04
N SER A 530 16.19 13.73 -23.43
CA SER A 530 17.22 14.59 -24.02
C SER A 530 17.17 15.99 -23.42
N LYS A 531 18.11 16.26 -22.50
CA LYS A 531 18.58 17.57 -21.98
C LYS A 531 17.56 18.74 -21.94
N ARG A 532 17.14 19.13 -20.71
CA ARG A 532 16.82 20.49 -20.21
C ARG A 532 15.88 21.38 -21.08
N ASP A 533 14.78 21.95 -20.58
CA ASP A 533 14.52 22.52 -19.25
C ASP A 533 13.06 22.33 -18.78
N PRO A 534 12.74 22.49 -17.47
CA PRO A 534 11.39 22.28 -16.94
C PRO A 534 10.64 23.59 -16.62
N LEU A 535 9.76 24.04 -17.53
CA LEU A 535 8.69 25.01 -17.23
C LEU A 535 7.38 24.59 -17.92
N LEU A 536 6.26 24.87 -17.25
CA LEU A 536 4.86 24.80 -17.76
C LEU A 536 4.34 23.44 -18.25
N ALA A 537 3.62 22.74 -17.36
CA ALA A 537 2.61 21.72 -17.72
C ALA A 537 1.52 21.60 -16.62
N THR A 538 1.01 22.74 -16.12
CA THR A 538 0.19 22.85 -14.89
C THR A 538 -1.31 23.02 -15.15
N LEU A 539 -1.82 22.33 -16.17
CA LEU A 539 -3.22 22.33 -16.63
C LEU A 539 -3.46 20.89 -17.17
N ASN A 540 -4.50 20.12 -16.84
CA ASN A 540 -5.86 20.36 -16.30
C ASN A 540 -6.37 19.04 -15.64
N ILE A 541 -7.43 18.92 -14.81
CA ILE A 541 -8.30 19.88 -14.10
C ILE A 541 -9.00 19.17 -12.90
N ARG A 542 -9.40 19.99 -11.92
CA ARG A 542 -10.41 19.87 -10.83
C ARG A 542 -11.18 18.56 -10.53
N GLU A 543 -11.43 18.38 -9.23
CA GLU A 543 -12.61 17.71 -8.65
C GLU A 543 -13.92 18.47 -8.95
N SER A 544 -15.07 17.81 -8.85
CA SER A 544 -16.38 18.43 -8.57
C SER A 544 -16.90 17.78 -7.29
N THR A 545 -17.17 18.44 -6.16
CA THR A 545 -17.97 19.66 -5.86
C THR A 545 -19.46 19.35 -5.69
N THR A 546 -19.84 18.99 -4.46
CA THR A 546 -21.24 18.91 -4.00
C THR A 546 -21.86 20.30 -3.81
N VAL A 547 -23.08 20.53 -4.31
CA VAL A 547 -23.83 21.80 -4.10
C VAL A 547 -25.32 21.55 -3.85
N SER A 548 -25.84 22.09 -2.74
CA SER A 548 -27.26 22.43 -2.48
C SER A 548 -27.38 23.05 -1.07
N MET A 549 -28.35 23.89 -0.68
CA MET A 549 -29.38 24.69 -1.38
C MET A 549 -30.00 25.64 -0.30
N SER A 550 -30.60 26.81 -0.57
CA SER A 550 -30.31 27.92 -1.50
C SER A 550 -31.23 29.11 -1.14
N SER A 551 -30.79 30.37 -1.26
CA SER A 551 -31.68 31.55 -1.18
C SER A 551 -31.07 32.80 -1.85
N ALA A 552 -31.91 33.61 -2.50
CA ALA A 552 -31.51 34.83 -3.20
C ALA A 552 -32.51 35.96 -2.93
N LEU A 553 -32.08 37.22 -3.04
CA LEU A 553 -32.84 38.37 -3.59
C LEU A 553 -31.90 39.61 -3.75
N PRO A 554 -32.10 40.48 -4.77
CA PRO A 554 -31.29 41.70 -5.01
C PRO A 554 -32.15 42.99 -4.84
N PRO A 555 -31.70 44.19 -5.29
CA PRO A 555 -30.40 44.87 -5.11
C PRO A 555 -30.58 46.28 -4.48
N VAL A 556 -29.50 46.90 -3.98
CA VAL A 556 -29.47 48.36 -3.70
C VAL A 556 -28.13 48.95 -4.13
N SER A 557 -28.16 50.15 -4.71
CA SER A 557 -27.01 50.87 -5.27
C SER A 557 -26.60 52.09 -4.46
N SER A 558 -25.29 52.30 -4.27
CA SER A 558 -24.69 53.64 -4.35
C SER A 558 -23.17 53.60 -4.51
N THR A 559 -22.71 54.25 -5.59
CA THR A 559 -21.76 55.39 -5.60
C THR A 559 -21.01 55.73 -4.30
N TYR A 560 -19.73 56.12 -4.30
CA TYR A 560 -18.93 56.75 -5.37
C TYR A 560 -17.45 56.30 -5.36
N GLU A 561 -16.84 56.25 -6.53
CA GLU A 561 -15.51 56.84 -6.75
C GLU A 561 -15.42 57.29 -8.22
N SER A 562 -14.82 58.47 -8.51
CA SER A 562 -14.86 59.04 -9.87
C SER A 562 -13.63 59.86 -10.24
N ASN A 563 -12.99 59.44 -11.32
CA ASN A 563 -12.17 60.23 -12.26
C ASN A 563 -10.85 60.83 -11.77
N THR A 564 -9.76 60.08 -12.02
CA THR A 564 -8.83 60.36 -13.12
C THR A 564 -8.65 61.81 -13.60
N THR A 565 -7.41 62.35 -13.49
CA THR A 565 -6.66 62.98 -14.61
C THR A 565 -5.19 63.26 -14.22
N ASP A 566 -4.28 62.39 -14.68
CA ASP A 566 -3.27 62.63 -15.74
C ASP A 566 -2.43 63.94 -15.83
N PHE A 567 -1.32 63.85 -16.57
CA PHE A 567 -0.39 64.89 -17.09
C PHE A 567 0.83 65.41 -16.27
N THR A 568 1.99 64.79 -16.59
CA THR A 568 3.29 65.39 -17.03
C THR A 568 4.34 66.03 -16.10
N GLU A 569 5.54 65.46 -16.23
CA GLU A 569 6.87 66.08 -16.47
C GLU A 569 7.86 66.46 -15.34
N GLU A 570 9.12 66.18 -15.67
CA GLU A 570 10.41 66.39 -14.99
C GLU A 570 11.01 67.79 -15.39
N PRO A 571 12.31 68.19 -15.19
CA PRO A 571 13.51 67.46 -14.71
C PRO A 571 14.43 68.26 -13.71
N ASN A 572 15.68 67.78 -13.54
CA ASN A 572 16.93 68.53 -13.22
C ASN A 572 17.28 68.89 -11.74
N ARG A 573 18.56 68.87 -11.27
CA ARG A 573 19.83 68.24 -11.76
C ARG A 573 20.97 68.33 -10.70
N PHE A 574 22.14 67.73 -11.01
CA PHE A 574 23.47 67.80 -10.37
C PHE A 574 23.71 66.94 -9.10
N GLY A 575 24.88 66.32 -8.89
CA GLY A 575 26.10 66.28 -9.74
C GLY A 575 27.18 65.24 -9.33
N TRP A 576 28.11 65.02 -10.27
CA TRP A 576 29.31 64.14 -10.35
C TRP A 576 30.18 63.87 -9.09
N SER A 577 31.08 62.85 -9.04
CA SER A 577 32.06 62.46 -10.10
C SER A 577 32.60 60.99 -10.10
N LYS A 578 33.36 60.65 -11.16
CA LYS A 578 34.12 59.40 -11.41
C LYS A 578 35.62 59.70 -11.51
N GLN A 579 36.50 58.70 -11.30
CA GLN A 579 37.59 58.23 -12.22
C GLN A 579 38.51 57.19 -11.50
N PHE A 580 39.35 56.36 -12.15
CA PHE A 580 39.79 56.25 -13.56
C PHE A 580 40.27 54.80 -13.91
N GLU A 581 40.27 54.44 -15.22
CA GLU A 581 41.24 53.56 -15.96
C GLU A 581 41.56 52.09 -15.53
N ARG A 582 41.86 51.12 -16.43
CA ARG A 582 41.67 50.97 -17.90
C ARG A 582 41.84 49.49 -18.39
N GLU A 583 41.32 49.20 -19.61
CA GLU A 583 41.78 48.35 -20.75
C GLU A 583 42.96 47.32 -20.60
N THR A 584 43.18 46.26 -21.41
CA THR A 584 42.71 45.73 -22.74
C THR A 584 43.12 44.21 -22.83
N SER A 585 42.80 43.33 -23.82
CA SER A 585 41.69 43.13 -24.79
C SER A 585 41.89 41.81 -25.62
N MET A 586 41.00 41.52 -26.58
CA MET A 586 41.19 40.69 -27.82
C MET A 586 41.36 39.14 -27.79
N SER A 587 40.23 38.44 -28.01
CA SER A 587 39.82 37.69 -29.24
C SER A 587 40.67 36.60 -29.98
N TYR A 588 39.91 35.64 -30.56
CA TYR A 588 40.16 34.76 -31.73
C TYR A 588 40.85 33.37 -31.63
N ASN A 589 40.00 32.33 -31.78
CA ASN A 589 40.06 31.21 -32.75
C ASN A 589 41.38 30.54 -33.22
N MET A 590 41.42 29.21 -33.00
CA MET A 590 41.52 28.13 -34.03
C MET A 590 42.85 27.85 -34.77
N GLU A 591 43.49 26.72 -34.42
CA GLU A 591 44.00 25.64 -35.31
C GLU A 591 44.02 24.32 -34.48
N ARG A 592 43.63 23.10 -34.89
CA ARG A 592 43.78 22.24 -36.09
C ARG A 592 45.03 21.32 -36.12
N VAL A 593 44.81 20.03 -35.77
CA VAL A 593 45.18 18.82 -36.59
C VAL A 593 46.70 18.50 -36.75
N PRO A 594 47.17 17.27 -37.13
CA PRO A 594 46.59 15.92 -37.17
C PRO A 594 47.33 14.87 -36.27
N SER A 595 46.94 13.59 -36.45
CA SER A 595 47.74 12.36 -36.30
C SER A 595 47.86 11.69 -34.91
N GLY A 596 47.87 10.36 -34.82
CA GLY A 596 47.51 9.35 -35.84
C GLY A 596 48.13 7.96 -35.58
N ARG A 597 47.67 6.95 -36.35
CA ARG A 597 48.18 5.56 -36.41
C ARG A 597 47.94 4.69 -35.16
N GLU A 598 47.84 3.36 -35.25
CA GLU A 598 47.48 2.43 -36.33
C GLU A 598 47.07 1.09 -35.68
N ASP A 599 46.32 0.25 -36.40
CA ASP A 599 46.17 -1.22 -36.25
C ASP A 599 45.67 -1.84 -34.92
N GLY A 600 45.06 -3.03 -34.93
CA GLY A 600 44.59 -3.84 -36.07
C GLY A 600 44.27 -5.30 -35.71
N PHE A 601 43.56 -5.99 -36.61
CA PHE A 601 43.22 -7.44 -36.63
C PHE A 601 42.26 -7.93 -35.51
N ALA A 602 41.19 -8.74 -35.72
CA ALA A 602 40.84 -9.84 -36.67
C ALA A 602 41.48 -11.21 -36.30
N ALA A 603 40.89 -12.41 -36.50
CA ALA A 603 39.59 -12.89 -37.05
C ALA A 603 39.19 -14.23 -36.33
N SER A 604 38.42 -15.25 -36.79
CA SER A 604 37.60 -15.59 -37.99
C SER A 604 36.77 -16.88 -37.75
N GLY A 605 35.57 -17.02 -38.38
CA GLY A 605 34.90 -18.32 -38.64
C GLY A 605 33.87 -18.83 -37.60
N GLY A 606 32.98 -19.79 -37.91
CA GLY A 606 32.68 -20.40 -39.23
C GLY A 606 31.66 -21.59 -39.27
N ARG A 607 30.51 -21.38 -39.94
CA ARG A 607 29.63 -22.29 -40.76
C ARG A 607 29.44 -23.82 -40.47
N GLY A 608 28.17 -24.25 -40.55
CA GLY A 608 27.69 -25.57 -41.09
C GLY A 608 26.99 -26.52 -40.08
N GLY A 609 26.00 -27.37 -40.43
CA GLY A 609 25.10 -27.39 -41.62
C GLY A 609 24.49 -28.76 -42.04
N ALA A 610 23.17 -28.97 -41.84
CA ALA A 610 22.29 -30.08 -42.34
C ALA A 610 22.63 -31.53 -41.88
N THR A 611 21.77 -32.58 -41.94
CA THR A 611 20.35 -32.85 -42.35
C THR A 611 19.59 -33.59 -41.21
N GLY A 612 18.33 -34.06 -41.26
CA GLY A 612 17.20 -33.82 -42.19
C GLY A 612 16.64 -35.06 -42.94
N GLU A 613 15.57 -35.72 -42.44
CA GLU A 613 14.75 -36.75 -43.16
C GLU A 613 13.31 -36.86 -42.55
N GLU A 614 12.32 -37.37 -43.30
CA GLU A 614 10.86 -37.34 -43.00
C GLU A 614 10.21 -38.74 -43.03
N PHE A 615 9.03 -38.94 -42.40
CA PHE A 615 7.95 -39.83 -42.87
C PHE A 615 6.58 -39.46 -42.23
N ASP A 616 5.47 -39.97 -42.77
CA ASP A 616 4.11 -39.39 -42.69
C ASP A 616 2.98 -40.46 -42.52
N TYR A 617 1.71 -40.00 -42.45
CA TYR A 617 0.42 -40.71 -42.55
C TYR A 617 -0.38 -41.16 -41.30
N SER A 618 -1.34 -40.28 -40.93
CA SER A 618 -2.82 -40.50 -40.81
C SER A 618 -3.50 -41.32 -39.70
N GLU A 619 -4.69 -40.82 -39.32
CA GLU A 619 -5.80 -41.44 -38.55
C GLU A 619 -6.51 -42.55 -39.39
N GLU A 620 -7.53 -43.34 -38.98
CA GLU A 620 -8.79 -42.99 -38.29
C GLU A 620 -9.53 -44.22 -37.67
N PHE A 621 -10.78 -44.04 -37.21
CA PHE A 621 -11.60 -44.88 -36.29
C PHE A 621 -12.36 -46.08 -36.91
N TYR A 622 -12.87 -47.02 -36.08
CA TYR A 622 -14.33 -47.24 -35.85
C TYR A 622 -14.69 -48.23 -34.70
N GLU A 623 -15.93 -48.13 -34.18
CA GLU A 623 -16.51 -48.93 -33.07
C GLU A 623 -17.40 -50.13 -33.53
N GLN A 624 -17.77 -51.05 -32.61
CA GLN A 624 -19.03 -51.85 -32.53
C GLN A 624 -18.97 -52.91 -31.38
N GLU A 625 -20.05 -53.44 -30.74
CA GLU A 625 -21.43 -52.93 -30.47
C GLU A 625 -22.20 -53.78 -29.39
N LYS A 626 -22.88 -53.11 -28.43
CA LYS A 626 -24.24 -53.40 -27.87
C LYS A 626 -24.50 -54.79 -27.14
N PRO A 627 -25.75 -55.19 -26.72
CA PRO A 627 -26.25 -54.99 -25.32
C PRO A 627 -27.13 -56.19 -24.81
N PRO A 628 -28.33 -56.10 -24.13
CA PRO A 628 -28.90 -55.20 -23.08
C PRO A 628 -29.64 -55.92 -21.87
N ARG A 629 -30.22 -55.12 -20.93
CA ARG A 629 -31.52 -55.27 -20.16
C ARG A 629 -31.58 -55.73 -18.67
N LYS A 630 -32.03 -54.78 -17.82
CA LYS A 630 -33.11 -54.83 -16.77
C LYS A 630 -32.91 -55.76 -15.54
N LYS A 631 -33.34 -55.44 -14.28
CA LYS A 631 -34.33 -54.46 -13.77
C LYS A 631 -34.24 -54.30 -12.21
N ASN A 632 -34.81 -53.22 -11.65
CA ASN A 632 -35.37 -53.05 -10.28
C ASN A 632 -34.49 -53.17 -8.99
N GLY A 633 -34.70 -52.23 -8.05
CA GLY A 633 -35.00 -52.57 -6.63
C GLY A 633 -34.14 -51.98 -5.49
N LYS A 634 -34.69 -51.05 -4.71
CA LYS A 634 -34.41 -50.88 -3.25
C LYS A 634 -35.13 -52.02 -2.46
N LEU A 635 -34.91 -52.29 -1.16
CA LEU A 635 -34.50 -51.46 -0.02
C LEU A 635 -33.83 -52.31 1.10
N GLU A 636 -33.27 -51.66 2.12
CA GLU A 636 -32.63 -52.26 3.30
C GLU A 636 -33.60 -52.91 4.31
N SER A 637 -33.08 -53.72 5.25
CA SER A 637 -33.35 -53.57 6.71
C SER A 637 -32.55 -54.56 7.60
N TYR A 638 -31.89 -54.02 8.65
CA TYR A 638 -31.94 -54.39 10.09
C TYR A 638 -31.98 -55.89 10.55
N GLN A 639 -31.32 -56.35 11.64
CA GLN A 639 -30.39 -55.75 12.63
C GLN A 639 -29.77 -56.86 13.55
N ALA A 640 -28.84 -56.49 14.45
CA ALA A 640 -28.45 -57.19 15.71
C ALA A 640 -27.66 -58.53 15.64
N SER A 641 -26.77 -58.89 16.59
CA SER A 641 -26.08 -58.13 17.67
C SER A 641 -24.92 -58.95 18.31
N THR A 642 -23.99 -58.27 19.02
CA THR A 642 -23.18 -58.76 20.18
C THR A 642 -22.33 -60.05 20.04
N LEU A 643 -21.00 -59.96 19.95
CA LEU A 643 -19.98 -60.03 21.05
C LEU A 643 -19.61 -61.47 21.52
N GLU A 644 -18.34 -61.90 21.32
CA GLU A 644 -17.36 -62.06 22.42
C GLU A 644 -15.92 -62.51 22.01
N ASP A 645 -14.94 -61.85 22.65
CA ASP A 645 -13.58 -62.24 23.10
C ASP A 645 -12.44 -62.78 22.16
N LYS A 646 -11.31 -63.20 22.78
CA LYS A 646 -9.92 -62.93 22.31
C LYS A 646 -8.98 -64.15 22.10
N MET A 647 -8.02 -63.95 21.19
CA MET A 647 -6.58 -64.32 21.21
C MET A 647 -6.09 -65.74 21.58
N ARG A 648 -5.35 -66.36 20.65
CA ARG A 648 -4.02 -67.04 20.76
C ARG A 648 -3.48 -67.20 19.32
N VAL A 649 -2.26 -66.83 18.92
CA VAL A 649 -0.89 -67.12 19.41
C VAL A 649 -0.45 -68.57 19.15
N VAL A 650 0.31 -68.75 18.06
CA VAL A 650 1.34 -69.78 17.71
C VAL A 650 1.83 -69.46 16.26
N ASP A 651 2.90 -70.05 15.72
CA ASP A 651 4.33 -69.72 15.91
C ASP A 651 5.15 -70.38 14.74
N ALA A 652 6.45 -70.11 14.66
CA ALA A 652 7.51 -70.97 14.11
C ALA A 652 7.65 -71.23 12.57
N GLN A 653 8.82 -70.81 12.06
CA GLN A 653 9.85 -71.66 11.39
C GLN A 653 9.97 -71.86 9.84
N THR A 654 11.17 -71.47 9.35
CA THR A 654 12.13 -72.29 8.56
C THR A 654 12.19 -72.26 7.01
N LYS A 655 13.22 -71.52 6.54
CA LYS A 655 14.18 -71.74 5.42
C LYS A 655 13.78 -72.34 4.04
N TRP A 656 13.99 -71.49 3.03
CA TRP A 656 14.84 -71.67 1.82
C TRP A 656 14.49 -72.72 0.75
N LYS A 657 14.30 -72.24 -0.50
CA LYS A 657 14.91 -72.81 -1.70
C LYS A 657 14.90 -71.83 -2.89
N ASP A 658 16.03 -71.73 -3.59
CA ASP A 658 16.14 -71.23 -4.96
C ASP A 658 15.52 -72.27 -5.95
N THR A 659 15.27 -72.02 -7.25
CA THR A 659 15.84 -71.02 -8.18
C THR A 659 14.88 -70.75 -9.35
N GLN A 660 15.26 -69.84 -10.25
CA GLN A 660 14.75 -69.59 -11.61
C GLN A 660 13.53 -68.68 -11.73
N GLY A 661 13.86 -67.40 -11.91
CA GLY A 661 12.98 -66.32 -12.31
C GLY A 661 12.19 -66.53 -13.61
N ASN A 662 11.17 -65.68 -13.73
CA ASN A 662 10.56 -65.30 -14.99
C ASN A 662 10.49 -63.77 -15.03
N ASN A 663 10.80 -63.15 -16.17
CA ASN A 663 10.79 -61.69 -16.30
C ASN A 663 9.37 -61.22 -16.63
N ASN A 664 8.69 -60.58 -15.66
CA ASN A 664 7.62 -59.63 -15.95
C ASN A 664 8.12 -58.23 -15.60
N SER A 665 8.44 -57.43 -16.61
CA SER A 665 8.65 -55.99 -16.45
C SER A 665 7.31 -55.30 -16.22
N SER A 666 7.05 -54.83 -15.00
CA SER A 666 5.96 -53.87 -14.76
C SER A 666 6.24 -52.58 -15.54
N HIS A 667 5.18 -51.97 -16.09
CA HIS A 667 5.32 -50.67 -16.74
C HIS A 667 5.46 -49.59 -15.66
N PRO A 668 6.41 -48.64 -15.78
CA PRO A 668 6.54 -47.54 -14.81
C PRO A 668 5.31 -46.62 -14.79
N ASP A 669 4.50 -46.66 -15.85
CA ASP A 669 3.22 -45.94 -15.95
C ASP A 669 2.15 -46.52 -15.00
N ASP A 670 2.16 -47.83 -14.72
CA ASP A 670 1.18 -48.46 -13.82
C ASP A 670 1.39 -48.01 -12.36
N ASP A 671 2.64 -47.98 -11.92
CA ASP A 671 3.02 -47.49 -10.58
C ASP A 671 2.72 -45.99 -10.41
N LEU A 672 2.95 -45.18 -11.44
CA LEU A 672 2.64 -43.74 -11.41
C LEU A 672 1.13 -43.49 -11.35
N ASN A 673 0.33 -44.24 -12.12
CA ASN A 673 -1.14 -44.17 -12.04
C ASN A 673 -1.65 -44.64 -10.66
N ALA A 674 -1.03 -45.67 -10.06
CA ALA A 674 -1.37 -46.15 -8.73
C ALA A 674 -0.97 -45.19 -7.59
N LEU A 675 0.00 -44.29 -7.82
CA LEU A 675 0.32 -43.17 -6.93
C LEU A 675 -0.69 -42.03 -7.08
N LEU A 676 -1.02 -41.63 -8.32
CA LEU A 676 -2.00 -40.57 -8.59
C LEU A 676 -3.40 -40.92 -8.06
N GLN A 677 -3.82 -42.19 -8.16
CA GLN A 677 -5.09 -42.64 -7.58
C GLN A 677 -5.10 -42.55 -6.05
N GLU A 678 -3.97 -42.84 -5.38
CA GLU A 678 -3.89 -42.71 -3.92
C GLU A 678 -3.83 -41.23 -3.46
N GLU A 679 -3.32 -40.33 -4.31
CA GLU A 679 -3.43 -38.88 -4.09
C GLU A 679 -4.90 -38.42 -4.16
N GLU A 680 -5.66 -38.81 -5.20
CA GLU A 680 -7.09 -38.50 -5.31
C GLU A 680 -7.89 -39.10 -4.13
N ASP A 681 -7.60 -40.34 -3.72
CA ASP A 681 -8.25 -41.00 -2.57
C ASP A 681 -7.91 -40.32 -1.23
N LEU A 682 -6.70 -39.78 -1.07
CA LEU A 682 -6.29 -39.01 0.11
C LEU A 682 -6.97 -37.63 0.15
N VAL A 683 -7.04 -36.93 -0.98
CA VAL A 683 -7.74 -35.64 -1.11
C VAL A 683 -9.24 -35.81 -0.93
N GLY A 684 -9.82 -36.89 -1.45
CA GLY A 684 -11.21 -37.28 -1.24
C GLY A 684 -11.51 -37.59 0.23
N ALA A 685 -10.64 -38.34 0.90
CA ALA A 685 -10.75 -38.61 2.33
C ALA A 685 -10.64 -37.33 3.19
N HIS A 686 -9.75 -36.41 2.84
CA HIS A 686 -9.63 -35.12 3.55
C HIS A 686 -10.91 -34.29 3.38
N ARG A 687 -11.48 -34.20 2.16
CA ARG A 687 -12.73 -33.48 1.94
C ARG A 687 -13.89 -34.10 2.73
N LYS A 688 -14.04 -35.42 2.69
CA LYS A 688 -15.07 -36.13 3.46
C LYS A 688 -14.91 -35.89 4.96
N GLN A 689 -13.69 -35.86 5.48
CA GLN A 689 -13.44 -35.53 6.89
C GLN A 689 -13.85 -34.08 7.23
N VAL A 690 -13.66 -33.11 6.32
CA VAL A 690 -14.12 -31.73 6.49
C VAL A 690 -15.65 -31.64 6.51
N GLU A 691 -16.32 -32.37 5.61
CA GLU A 691 -17.79 -32.48 5.56
C GLU A 691 -18.34 -33.12 6.85
N GLU A 692 -17.82 -34.27 7.28
CA GLU A 692 -18.20 -34.93 8.54
C GLU A 692 -17.89 -34.07 9.78
N THR A 693 -16.83 -33.26 9.74
CA THR A 693 -16.52 -32.33 10.85
C THR A 693 -17.55 -31.21 10.94
N MET A 694 -18.14 -30.78 9.82
CA MET A 694 -19.18 -29.75 9.78
C MET A 694 -20.44 -30.20 10.52
N ASP A 695 -20.88 -31.44 10.30
CA ASP A 695 -22.03 -32.03 10.99
C ASP A 695 -21.78 -32.16 12.50
N ILE A 696 -20.59 -32.64 12.90
CA ILE A 696 -20.22 -32.76 14.31
C ILE A 696 -20.13 -31.38 14.99
N VAL A 697 -19.74 -30.32 14.28
CA VAL A 697 -19.77 -28.93 14.79
C VAL A 697 -21.20 -28.41 14.96
N MET A 698 -22.14 -28.80 14.09
CA MET A 698 -23.56 -28.48 14.29
C MET A 698 -24.13 -29.20 15.52
N GLU A 699 -23.74 -30.45 15.76
CA GLU A 699 -24.15 -31.21 16.96
C GLU A 699 -23.53 -30.63 18.25
N GLU A 700 -22.26 -30.20 18.21
CA GLU A 700 -21.59 -29.50 19.31
C GLU A 700 -22.24 -28.14 19.64
N MET A 701 -22.64 -27.37 18.62
CA MET A 701 -23.41 -26.13 18.81
C MET A 701 -24.81 -26.39 19.38
N LYS A 702 -25.48 -27.45 18.95
CA LYS A 702 -26.75 -27.89 19.54
C LYS A 702 -26.57 -28.29 21.02
N LEU A 703 -25.49 -28.98 21.34
CA LEU A 703 -25.18 -29.39 22.71
C LEU A 703 -24.96 -28.18 23.65
N LEU A 704 -24.33 -27.11 23.15
CA LEU A 704 -24.19 -25.85 23.89
C LEU A 704 -25.55 -25.18 24.14
N VAL A 705 -26.45 -25.15 23.14
CA VAL A 705 -27.81 -24.61 23.31
C VAL A 705 -28.66 -25.46 24.26
N GLU A 706 -28.44 -26.78 24.31
CA GLU A 706 -29.06 -27.66 25.31
C GLU A 706 -28.47 -27.42 26.73
N ALA A 707 -27.23 -26.97 26.86
CA ALA A 707 -26.57 -26.72 28.16
C ALA A 707 -27.09 -25.47 28.89
N ASP A 708 -27.49 -24.44 28.15
CA ASP A 708 -28.05 -23.19 28.71
C ASP A 708 -29.51 -23.33 29.21
N GLN A 709 -30.14 -24.49 29.04
CA GLN A 709 -31.51 -24.77 29.50
C GLN A 709 -31.55 -25.08 31.01
N PRO A 710 -32.36 -24.36 31.82
CA PRO A 710 -32.40 -24.57 33.27
C PRO A 710 -33.03 -25.92 33.62
N GLY A 711 -32.22 -26.81 34.21
CA GLY A 711 -32.64 -28.15 34.67
C GLY A 711 -31.99 -29.33 33.93
N ASN A 712 -31.12 -29.07 32.95
CA ASN A 712 -30.41 -30.13 32.22
C ASN A 712 -29.41 -30.90 33.12
N GLN A 713 -29.20 -32.20 32.85
CA GLN A 713 -28.31 -33.05 33.64
C GLN A 713 -26.86 -32.97 33.13
N LEU A 714 -25.98 -32.44 33.98
CA LEU A 714 -24.56 -32.19 33.66
C LEU A 714 -23.82 -33.44 33.16
N ASP A 715 -24.16 -34.62 33.67
CA ASP A 715 -23.52 -35.89 33.30
C ASP A 715 -23.83 -36.32 31.86
N ASP A 716 -25.04 -36.04 31.33
CA ASP A 716 -25.39 -36.32 29.94
C ASP A 716 -24.66 -35.36 28.99
N TYR A 717 -24.59 -34.06 29.34
CA TYR A 717 -23.77 -33.09 28.61
C TYR A 717 -22.30 -33.52 28.52
N ILE A 718 -21.69 -33.94 29.64
CA ILE A 718 -20.30 -34.43 29.67
C ILE A 718 -20.14 -35.70 28.82
N SER A 719 -21.08 -36.64 28.91
CA SER A 719 -21.06 -37.90 28.14
C SER A 719 -21.12 -37.66 26.62
N ARG A 720 -22.04 -36.80 26.17
CA ARG A 720 -22.18 -36.45 24.75
C ARG A 720 -20.98 -35.64 24.24
N LEU A 721 -20.49 -34.66 25.01
CA LEU A 721 -19.30 -33.89 24.64
C LEU A 721 -18.06 -34.79 24.49
N ASN A 722 -17.85 -35.74 25.41
CA ASN A 722 -16.77 -36.72 25.32
C ASN A 722 -16.90 -37.64 24.08
N THR A 723 -18.14 -37.97 23.69
CA THR A 723 -18.43 -38.74 22.47
C THR A 723 -18.05 -37.95 21.20
N ILE A 724 -18.50 -36.69 21.10
CA ILE A 724 -18.14 -35.74 20.02
C ILE A 724 -16.63 -35.59 19.89
N LEU A 725 -15.92 -35.36 21.01
CA LEU A 725 -14.46 -35.20 21.01
C LEU A 725 -13.72 -36.48 20.59
N THR A 726 -14.21 -37.65 21.02
CA THR A 726 -13.67 -38.96 20.61
C THR A 726 -13.84 -39.19 19.10
N GLN A 727 -15.00 -38.82 18.53
CA GLN A 727 -15.29 -38.96 17.11
C GLN A 727 -14.41 -38.03 16.25
N LYS A 728 -14.23 -36.76 16.66
CA LYS A 728 -13.28 -35.83 16.01
C LYS A 728 -11.84 -36.37 16.03
N ALA A 729 -11.39 -36.90 17.18
CA ALA A 729 -10.04 -37.45 17.32
C ALA A 729 -9.81 -38.67 16.41
N ALA A 730 -10.79 -39.57 16.30
CA ALA A 730 -10.72 -40.75 15.44
C ALA A 730 -10.59 -40.39 13.94
N GLY A 731 -11.39 -39.43 13.45
CA GLY A 731 -11.32 -38.96 12.06
C GLY A 731 -9.97 -38.34 11.70
N ILE A 732 -9.42 -37.50 12.59
CA ILE A 732 -8.09 -36.88 12.41
C ILE A 732 -7.00 -37.96 12.35
N LEU A 733 -7.01 -38.92 13.28
CA LEU A 733 -6.02 -40.01 13.33
C LEU A 733 -6.08 -40.89 12.06
N GLN A 734 -7.28 -41.15 11.54
CA GLN A 734 -7.46 -41.92 10.31
C GLN A 734 -6.86 -41.20 9.09
N LEU A 735 -7.05 -39.88 8.97
CA LEU A 735 -6.44 -39.11 7.87
C LEU A 735 -4.92 -39.02 8.01
N GLN A 736 -4.40 -38.78 9.23
CA GLN A 736 -2.96 -38.79 9.50
C GLN A 736 -2.30 -40.12 9.10
N THR A 737 -2.98 -41.25 9.36
CA THR A 737 -2.51 -42.58 8.97
C THR A 737 -2.43 -42.74 7.44
N ARG A 738 -3.43 -42.24 6.69
CA ARG A 738 -3.40 -42.25 5.21
C ARG A 738 -2.28 -41.37 4.66
N LEU A 739 -2.11 -40.16 5.20
CA LEU A 739 -1.06 -39.23 4.80
C LEU A 739 0.35 -39.83 5.00
N ALA A 740 0.60 -40.48 6.15
CA ALA A 740 1.87 -41.13 6.44
C ALA A 740 2.17 -42.30 5.48
N ASN A 741 1.17 -43.10 5.10
CA ASN A 741 1.34 -44.18 4.12
C ASN A 741 1.68 -43.64 2.72
N PHE A 742 0.95 -42.61 2.26
CA PHE A 742 1.21 -41.95 0.98
C PHE A 742 2.61 -41.34 0.92
N GLN A 743 3.02 -40.61 1.97
CA GLN A 743 4.38 -40.09 2.12
C GLN A 743 5.46 -41.19 2.05
N ARG A 744 5.18 -42.39 2.58
CA ARG A 744 6.12 -43.52 2.49
C ARG A 744 6.29 -44.00 1.05
N ARG A 745 5.19 -44.22 0.32
CA ARG A 745 5.25 -44.67 -1.09
C ARG A 745 5.89 -43.61 -2.00
N LEU A 746 5.64 -42.33 -1.74
CA LEU A 746 6.23 -41.23 -2.52
C LEU A 746 7.76 -41.13 -2.35
N ASN A 747 8.30 -41.54 -1.20
CA ASN A 747 9.74 -41.70 -0.98
C ASN A 747 10.33 -42.98 -1.61
N GLU A 748 9.54 -44.04 -1.77
CA GLU A 748 9.98 -45.34 -2.31
C GLU A 748 10.23 -45.32 -3.84
N HIS A 749 9.66 -44.36 -4.59
CA HIS A 749 9.68 -44.33 -6.07
C HIS A 749 10.62 -43.31 -6.74
N ASN A 750 11.41 -42.52 -6.00
CA ASN A 750 12.10 -41.34 -6.56
C ASN A 750 13.54 -41.59 -7.07
N VAL A 751 13.78 -41.36 -8.38
CA VAL A 751 15.11 -41.26 -9.00
C VAL A 751 15.31 -39.92 -9.71
N LEU A 752 16.09 -39.03 -9.10
CA LEU A 752 16.82 -37.91 -9.69
C LEU A 752 16.11 -36.99 -10.72
N VAL A 753 15.28 -36.06 -10.23
CA VAL A 753 15.29 -34.66 -10.72
C VAL A 753 15.24 -33.71 -9.51
N SER A 754 16.03 -32.64 -9.50
CA SER A 754 16.12 -31.69 -8.38
C SER A 754 14.85 -30.86 -8.17
N THR A 755 14.28 -30.89 -6.96
CA THR A 755 13.10 -30.10 -6.57
C THR A 755 13.23 -29.46 -5.18
N ASP A 756 14.25 -28.62 -4.98
CA ASP A 756 14.34 -27.64 -3.87
C ASP A 756 13.29 -26.51 -4.01
N GLN A 757 12.03 -26.88 -4.18
CA GLN A 757 10.86 -26.02 -4.29
C GLN A 757 9.57 -26.86 -4.30
N LEU A 758 9.04 -27.17 -3.10
CA LEU A 758 7.60 -27.39 -2.82
C LEU A 758 7.34 -27.71 -1.33
N ALA A 759 8.29 -28.34 -0.63
CA ALA A 759 8.16 -28.77 0.77
C ALA A 759 8.30 -27.63 1.81
N SER A 760 7.43 -26.61 1.74
CA SER A 760 7.36 -25.54 2.76
C SER A 760 5.93 -25.10 3.13
N CYS A 761 4.91 -25.85 2.69
CA CYS A 761 3.56 -25.79 3.24
C CYS A 761 3.29 -27.08 4.01
N PHE A 762 2.52 -27.00 5.10
CA PHE A 762 2.21 -28.10 6.04
C PHE A 762 3.39 -28.65 6.86
N ILE A 763 3.81 -27.90 7.88
CA ILE A 763 4.06 -28.37 9.26
C ILE A 763 4.16 -27.12 10.18
N PHE A 764 4.06 -27.33 11.51
CA PHE A 764 4.08 -26.34 12.61
C PHE A 764 2.75 -25.80 13.14
N PHE A 765 1.88 -26.73 13.57
CA PHE A 765 1.13 -26.56 14.83
C PHE A 765 1.23 -27.84 15.66
N VAL A 766 2.06 -27.80 16.72
CA VAL A 766 1.98 -28.52 18.02
C VAL A 766 3.20 -28.09 18.86
N ASN A 767 3.12 -28.18 20.18
CA ASN A 767 4.06 -27.57 21.15
C ASN A 767 5.34 -28.40 21.41
N PRO A 768 6.38 -27.80 22.03
CA PRO A 768 7.72 -28.39 22.11
C PRO A 768 7.94 -29.33 23.30
N LEU A 769 8.85 -30.29 23.14
CA LEU A 769 9.71 -30.83 24.20
C LEU A 769 10.96 -31.52 23.60
N ASP A 770 12.10 -31.26 24.22
CA ASP A 770 13.40 -31.95 24.16
C ASP A 770 14.13 -32.21 22.83
N THR A 771 15.43 -32.46 22.98
CA THR A 771 16.48 -32.47 21.94
C THR A 771 16.58 -33.78 21.18
N ILE A 772 16.91 -33.69 19.89
CA ILE A 772 18.02 -34.42 19.25
C ILE A 772 18.46 -33.66 17.98
N ASP A 773 19.72 -33.83 17.61
CA ASP A 773 20.41 -33.14 16.52
C ASP A 773 20.51 -34.05 15.29
N ASP A 774 20.03 -33.60 14.12
CA ASP A 774 20.54 -34.07 12.81
C ASP A 774 20.15 -33.12 11.66
N GLY A 775 20.94 -33.12 10.59
CA GLY A 775 21.01 -32.01 9.63
C GLY A 775 20.09 -32.09 8.39
N GLY A 776 19.33 -31.02 8.14
CA GLY A 776 18.63 -30.76 6.87
C GLY A 776 18.54 -29.26 6.57
N SER A 777 19.00 -28.82 5.40
CA SER A 777 19.24 -27.39 5.13
C SER A 777 17.98 -26.62 4.72
N SER A 778 17.44 -25.80 5.64
CA SER A 778 16.49 -24.75 5.27
C SER A 778 17.21 -23.53 4.69
N VAL A 779 16.68 -22.96 3.60
CA VAL A 779 17.23 -21.75 2.98
C VAL A 779 16.83 -20.54 3.82
N SER A 780 17.74 -20.08 4.69
CA SER A 780 17.49 -18.93 5.55
C SER A 780 17.38 -17.62 4.73
N PRO A 781 16.63 -16.60 5.20
CA PRO A 781 16.58 -15.27 4.55
C PRO A 781 17.94 -14.57 4.40
N GLU A 782 19.00 -15.08 5.04
CA GLU A 782 20.36 -14.57 4.95
C GLU A 782 21.05 -14.89 3.62
N SER A 783 20.54 -15.86 2.84
CA SER A 783 21.06 -16.19 1.50
C SER A 783 20.48 -15.30 0.38
N ILE A 784 19.44 -14.50 0.67
CA ILE A 784 18.79 -13.63 -0.30
C ILE A 784 19.66 -12.40 -0.55
N ARG A 785 20.18 -12.26 -1.78
CA ARG A 785 21.01 -11.11 -2.17
C ARG A 785 20.14 -9.89 -2.51
N PHE A 786 19.86 -9.07 -1.50
CA PHE A 786 19.08 -7.84 -1.64
C PHE A 786 19.73 -6.79 -2.57
N ASP A 787 18.92 -6.12 -3.40
CA ASP A 787 19.36 -4.94 -4.16
C ASP A 787 19.36 -3.68 -3.28
N THR A 788 20.55 -3.16 -3.02
CA THR A 788 20.78 -1.90 -2.27
C THR A 788 20.67 -0.65 -3.16
N GLY A 789 20.39 -0.78 -4.46
CA GLY A 789 20.43 0.32 -5.42
C GLY A 789 21.86 0.77 -5.74
N GLY A 790 22.84 -0.12 -5.62
CA GLY A 790 24.27 0.18 -5.74
C GLY A 790 24.89 0.87 -4.51
N LEU A 791 24.14 1.04 -3.42
CA LEU A 791 24.68 1.54 -2.15
C LEU A 791 25.38 0.43 -1.35
N SER A 792 26.35 0.83 -0.55
CA SER A 792 27.07 0.00 0.42
C SER A 792 27.52 0.88 1.60
N ARG A 793 28.03 0.28 2.67
CA ARG A 793 28.65 1.04 3.77
C ARG A 793 29.81 1.94 3.28
N ASP A 794 30.56 1.48 2.27
CA ASP A 794 31.66 2.22 1.62
C ASP A 794 31.17 3.34 0.66
N SER A 795 29.86 3.44 0.40
CA SER A 795 29.28 4.54 -0.39
C SER A 795 29.14 5.85 0.39
N PHE A 796 29.40 5.82 1.70
CA PHE A 796 29.26 6.93 2.65
C PHE A 796 30.62 7.31 3.25
N PRO A 797 30.77 8.51 3.85
CA PRO A 797 32.04 8.96 4.42
C PRO A 797 32.63 7.99 5.46
N LYS A 798 33.96 7.91 5.54
CA LYS A 798 34.63 7.10 6.59
C LYS A 798 34.25 7.63 7.97
N GLY A 799 33.74 6.74 8.82
CA GLY A 799 33.20 7.10 10.14
C GLY A 799 31.74 7.56 10.15
N PHE A 800 31.04 7.52 9.01
CA PHE A 800 29.59 7.70 8.99
C PHE A 800 28.88 6.61 9.81
N VAL A 801 27.90 7.03 10.60
CA VAL A 801 27.21 6.19 11.59
C VAL A 801 25.83 5.79 11.07
N PHE A 802 25.56 4.48 11.01
CA PHE A 802 24.22 3.96 10.80
C PHE A 802 23.62 3.44 12.10
N GLY A 803 22.36 3.77 12.36
CA GLY A 803 21.63 3.32 13.53
C GLY A 803 20.13 3.19 13.32
N THR A 804 19.46 2.85 14.41
CA THR A 804 17.99 2.86 14.52
C THR A 804 17.56 3.73 15.70
N ALA A 805 16.28 4.10 15.72
CA ALA A 805 15.73 4.98 16.73
C ALA A 805 14.43 4.45 17.38
N THR A 806 14.23 4.85 18.64
CA THR A 806 12.99 4.71 19.42
C THR A 806 12.88 5.85 20.46
N SER A 807 11.75 5.97 21.15
CA SER A 807 11.59 6.84 22.33
C SER A 807 11.07 6.08 23.55
N ALA A 808 11.41 6.57 24.75
CA ALA A 808 11.16 5.88 26.02
C ALA A 808 9.68 5.50 26.23
N TYR A 809 8.77 6.46 26.09
CA TYR A 809 7.34 6.21 26.30
C TYR A 809 6.75 5.23 25.25
N GLN A 810 7.32 5.21 24.05
CA GLN A 810 6.81 4.39 22.95
C GLN A 810 7.25 2.92 23.01
N VAL A 811 8.37 2.58 23.67
CA VAL A 811 8.89 1.20 23.72
C VAL A 811 9.17 0.61 25.12
N GLU A 812 9.47 1.41 26.14
CA GLU A 812 9.94 0.86 27.43
C GLU A 812 8.87 0.04 28.15
N GLY A 813 7.63 0.53 28.19
CA GLY A 813 6.61 0.02 29.09
C GLY A 813 6.95 0.30 30.54
N MET A 814 6.44 -0.55 31.46
CA MET A 814 6.65 -0.40 32.91
C MET A 814 6.33 1.02 33.39
N ALA A 815 5.28 1.61 32.83
CA ALA A 815 4.99 3.04 32.97
C ALA A 815 4.64 3.43 34.42
N LYS A 816 3.88 2.58 35.09
CA LYS A 816 3.36 2.75 36.47
C LYS A 816 4.11 1.89 37.52
N LYS A 817 5.31 1.39 37.19
CA LYS A 817 6.10 0.44 38.00
C LYS A 817 7.53 0.95 38.26
N ASP A 818 8.23 0.28 39.17
CA ASP A 818 9.60 0.58 39.59
C ASP A 818 9.88 2.05 39.95
N GLY A 819 8.88 2.73 40.52
CA GLY A 819 8.99 4.10 41.01
C GLY A 819 9.07 5.16 39.92
N ARG A 820 8.72 4.86 38.67
CA ARG A 820 8.48 5.90 37.65
C ARG A 820 7.27 6.75 38.03
N GLY A 821 7.40 8.08 37.92
CA GLY A 821 6.27 9.00 38.02
C GLY A 821 5.52 9.14 36.68
N PRO A 822 4.24 9.56 36.68
CA PRO A 822 3.51 9.80 35.45
C PRO A 822 4.12 10.98 34.66
N SER A 823 4.22 10.83 33.35
CA SER A 823 4.42 11.94 32.42
C SER A 823 3.07 12.54 31.98
N ILE A 824 3.10 13.66 31.25
CA ILE A 824 1.89 14.24 30.64
C ILE A 824 1.19 13.27 29.67
N TRP A 825 1.93 12.34 29.03
CA TRP A 825 1.34 11.30 28.19
C TRP A 825 0.60 10.23 28.99
N ASP A 826 1.11 9.81 30.16
CA ASP A 826 0.43 8.84 31.03
C ASP A 826 -0.98 9.30 31.44
N ILE A 827 -1.15 10.61 31.64
CA ILE A 827 -2.44 11.23 31.96
C ILE A 827 -3.30 11.36 30.69
N PHE A 828 -2.75 11.86 29.59
CA PHE A 828 -3.48 12.08 28.34
C PHE A 828 -4.04 10.78 27.73
N VAL A 829 -3.29 9.68 27.83
CA VAL A 829 -3.67 8.33 27.39
C VAL A 829 -4.74 7.72 28.29
N SER A 830 -4.86 8.16 29.54
CA SER A 830 -5.92 7.69 30.46
C SER A 830 -7.31 8.32 30.20
N ILE A 831 -7.40 9.29 29.29
CA ILE A 831 -8.65 9.98 28.93
C ILE A 831 -9.25 9.28 27.70
N PRO A 832 -10.46 8.69 27.80
CA PRO A 832 -11.10 8.01 26.67
C PRO A 832 -11.31 8.95 25.46
N GLY A 833 -11.12 8.43 24.26
CA GLY A 833 -11.28 9.14 22.99
C GLY A 833 -10.02 9.88 22.49
N ASN A 834 -9.02 10.12 23.34
CA ASN A 834 -7.77 10.78 22.94
C ASN A 834 -6.84 9.91 22.08
N ILE A 835 -6.97 8.58 22.18
CA ILE A 835 -6.06 7.59 21.59
C ILE A 835 -6.86 6.56 20.80
N ALA A 836 -6.34 6.14 19.65
CA ALA A 836 -6.92 5.06 18.85
C ALA A 836 -7.18 3.80 19.72
N ASN A 837 -8.40 3.29 19.65
CA ASN A 837 -8.90 2.14 20.41
C ASN A 837 -8.75 2.26 21.94
N ASN A 838 -8.56 3.46 22.50
CA ASN A 838 -8.21 3.72 23.90
C ASN A 838 -6.99 2.92 24.41
N ALA A 839 -6.07 2.55 23.51
CA ALA A 839 -4.91 1.74 23.84
C ALA A 839 -3.91 2.48 24.76
N THR A 840 -3.21 1.76 25.63
CA THR A 840 -2.23 2.35 26.57
C THR A 840 -0.79 1.91 26.30
N ALA A 841 0.16 2.77 26.69
CA ALA A 841 1.60 2.48 26.67
C ALA A 841 2.11 1.88 28.02
N ASP A 842 1.22 1.34 28.87
CA ASP A 842 1.62 0.80 30.19
C ASP A 842 2.65 -0.32 30.08
N VAL A 843 2.55 -1.10 29.01
CA VAL A 843 3.47 -2.19 28.61
C VAL A 843 4.28 -1.81 27.36
N ALA A 844 3.75 -0.99 26.46
CA ALA A 844 4.38 -0.67 25.17
C ALA A 844 4.83 -1.95 24.44
N VAL A 845 6.14 -2.12 24.21
CA VAL A 845 6.73 -3.41 23.77
C VAL A 845 7.73 -3.99 24.79
N ASP A 846 7.60 -3.59 26.06
CA ASP A 846 8.34 -4.06 27.23
C ASP A 846 9.87 -4.08 27.06
N GLN A 847 10.43 -3.08 26.37
CA GLN A 847 11.88 -2.94 26.27
C GLN A 847 12.55 -2.80 27.66
N TYR A 848 11.84 -2.34 28.69
CA TYR A 848 12.38 -2.25 30.05
C TYR A 848 12.97 -3.58 30.56
N HIS A 849 12.36 -4.71 30.19
CA HIS A 849 12.92 -6.04 30.42
C HIS A 849 13.67 -6.60 29.20
N ARG A 850 13.18 -6.35 27.99
CA ARG A 850 13.64 -7.00 26.74
C ARG A 850 14.78 -6.29 26.01
N TYR A 851 15.31 -5.18 26.52
CA TYR A 851 16.40 -4.38 25.91
C TYR A 851 17.63 -5.15 25.41
N LYS A 852 17.92 -6.35 25.93
CA LYS A 852 19.01 -7.19 25.41
C LYS A 852 18.69 -7.74 24.03
N GLU A 853 17.51 -8.33 23.86
CA GLU A 853 16.98 -8.85 22.58
C GLU A 853 17.01 -7.75 21.51
N ASP A 854 16.54 -6.55 21.86
CA ASP A 854 16.51 -5.39 20.96
C ASP A 854 17.93 -4.95 20.52
N VAL A 855 18.91 -4.98 21.44
CA VAL A 855 20.31 -4.63 21.17
C VAL A 855 21.04 -5.73 20.39
N ASP A 856 20.75 -7.00 20.67
CA ASP A 856 21.32 -8.15 19.96
C ASP A 856 20.79 -8.22 18.52
N ILE A 857 19.52 -7.85 18.29
CA ILE A 857 18.96 -7.65 16.94
C ILE A 857 19.69 -6.52 16.21
N MET A 858 19.86 -5.34 16.81
CA MET A 858 20.63 -4.24 16.18
C MET A 858 22.05 -4.68 15.80
N LYS A 859 22.70 -5.47 16.67
CA LYS A 859 24.03 -6.03 16.43
C LYS A 859 24.05 -7.01 15.26
N HIS A 860 23.08 -7.93 15.21
CA HIS A 860 22.92 -8.90 14.11
C HIS A 860 22.59 -8.24 12.76
N LEU A 861 21.96 -7.06 12.78
CA LEU A 861 21.63 -6.25 11.61
C LEU A 861 22.74 -5.26 11.18
N ASN A 862 23.96 -5.40 11.72
CA ASN A 862 25.15 -4.60 11.39
C ASN A 862 25.07 -3.08 11.69
N PHE A 863 24.13 -2.63 12.53
CA PHE A 863 24.07 -1.22 12.95
C PHE A 863 25.24 -0.84 13.89
N ASP A 864 25.64 0.44 13.86
CA ASP A 864 26.76 0.98 14.64
C ASP A 864 26.30 1.74 15.90
N ALA A 865 25.04 2.19 15.93
CA ALA A 865 24.51 3.08 16.97
C ALA A 865 23.01 2.87 17.24
N TYR A 866 22.58 3.28 18.43
CA TYR A 866 21.17 3.29 18.84
C TYR A 866 20.80 4.65 19.42
N ARG A 867 19.75 5.26 18.86
CA ARG A 867 19.12 6.47 19.38
C ARG A 867 17.93 6.08 20.25
N PHE A 868 18.02 6.41 21.53
CA PHE A 868 16.97 6.19 22.53
C PHE A 868 16.76 7.48 23.33
N SER A 869 15.69 7.56 24.13
CA SER A 869 15.55 8.64 25.13
C SER A 869 15.61 8.13 26.56
N ILE A 870 16.04 8.99 27.48
CA ILE A 870 16.00 8.75 28.92
C ILE A 870 14.72 9.38 29.45
N SER A 871 13.80 8.60 30.01
CA SER A 871 12.53 9.17 30.48
C SER A 871 12.73 10.00 31.74
N TRP A 872 12.40 11.30 31.67
CA TRP A 872 12.60 12.23 32.78
C TRP A 872 11.82 11.77 34.01
N SER A 873 10.55 11.38 33.85
CA SER A 873 9.72 10.90 34.96
C SER A 873 10.15 9.52 35.52
N ARG A 874 10.99 8.77 34.79
CA ARG A 874 11.62 7.54 35.31
C ARG A 874 12.85 7.84 36.17
N ILE A 875 13.56 8.95 35.93
CA ILE A 875 14.71 9.41 36.73
C ILE A 875 14.27 10.25 37.94
N PHE A 876 13.39 11.24 37.73
CA PHE A 876 12.81 12.10 38.75
C PHE A 876 11.28 12.01 38.69
N PRO A 877 10.63 11.22 39.58
CA PRO A 877 9.18 11.00 39.53
C PRO A 877 8.37 12.28 39.66
N ASP A 878 8.81 13.18 40.54
CA ASP A 878 8.24 14.51 40.76
C ASP A 878 8.85 15.58 39.81
N GLY A 879 9.62 15.15 38.81
CA GLY A 879 10.37 15.97 37.86
C GLY A 879 11.62 16.66 38.43
N ALA A 880 11.68 16.89 39.74
CA ALA A 880 12.85 17.40 40.43
C ALA A 880 13.04 16.73 41.80
N GLY A 881 14.21 16.92 42.43
CA GLY A 881 14.47 16.46 43.79
C GLY A 881 14.88 14.99 43.89
N LYS A 882 13.94 14.09 44.23
CA LYS A 882 14.29 12.70 44.58
C LYS A 882 14.57 11.85 43.34
N VAL A 883 15.80 11.33 43.26
CA VAL A 883 16.22 10.38 42.21
C VAL A 883 15.58 9.01 42.45
N ASN A 884 14.98 8.44 41.40
CA ASN A 884 14.63 7.03 41.34
C ASN A 884 15.83 6.18 40.86
N TRP A 885 16.54 5.58 41.81
CA TRP A 885 17.69 4.74 41.50
C TRP A 885 17.37 3.45 40.71
N ARG A 886 16.10 2.98 40.66
CA ARG A 886 15.71 1.87 39.79
C ARG A 886 15.70 2.28 38.32
N GLY A 887 15.18 3.48 38.03
CA GLY A 887 15.28 4.11 36.71
C GLY A 887 16.74 4.30 36.27
N VAL A 888 17.58 4.85 37.16
CA VAL A 888 19.02 4.98 36.92
C VAL A 888 19.70 3.62 36.65
N ALA A 889 19.32 2.57 37.38
CA ALA A 889 19.84 1.23 37.16
C ALA A 889 19.42 0.65 35.80
N TYR A 890 18.19 0.91 35.33
CA TYR A 890 17.75 0.50 34.00
C TYR A 890 18.61 1.10 32.87
N TYR A 891 18.75 2.43 32.81
CA TYR A 891 19.56 3.06 31.76
C TYR A 891 21.03 2.66 31.85
N ASN A 892 21.58 2.46 33.05
CA ASN A 892 22.93 1.90 33.20
C ASN A 892 23.05 0.47 32.62
N ARG A 893 22.07 -0.41 32.81
CA ARG A 893 22.07 -1.75 32.19
C ARG A 893 22.02 -1.66 30.66
N LEU A 894 21.11 -0.86 30.12
CA LEU A 894 20.95 -0.64 28.67
C LEU A 894 22.22 -0.07 28.03
N ILE A 895 22.79 1.02 28.58
CA ILE A 895 24.01 1.66 28.08
C ILE A 895 25.21 0.71 28.16
N ASN A 896 25.38 -0.02 29.27
CA ASN A 896 26.47 -0.99 29.40
C ASN A 896 26.32 -2.16 28.42
N TYR A 897 25.09 -2.59 28.11
CA TYR A 897 24.85 -3.69 27.18
C TYR A 897 25.05 -3.28 25.71
N MET A 898 24.57 -2.09 25.33
CA MET A 898 24.91 -1.45 24.04
C MET A 898 26.42 -1.45 23.82
N LEU A 899 27.18 -0.88 24.77
CA LEU A 899 28.64 -0.80 24.65
C LEU A 899 29.32 -2.16 24.66
N LYS A 900 28.79 -3.16 25.40
CA LYS A 900 29.29 -4.55 25.34
C LYS A 900 29.15 -5.15 23.95
N GLN A 901 28.04 -4.90 23.25
CA GLN A 901 27.84 -5.35 21.87
C GLN A 901 28.52 -4.45 20.82
N GLY A 902 29.13 -3.34 21.22
CA GLY A 902 29.75 -2.36 20.31
C GLY A 902 28.73 -1.48 19.58
N ILE A 903 27.53 -1.30 20.13
CA ILE A 903 26.53 -0.35 19.69
C ILE A 903 26.76 0.99 20.41
N THR A 904 26.85 2.08 19.66
CA THR A 904 27.13 3.42 20.21
C THR A 904 25.85 4.07 20.77
N PRO A 905 25.79 4.47 22.05
CA PRO A 905 24.63 5.14 22.62
C PRO A 905 24.52 6.60 22.15
N TYR A 906 23.35 6.95 21.61
CA TYR A 906 22.92 8.32 21.31
C TYR A 906 21.71 8.66 22.18
N ALA A 907 21.92 9.38 23.28
CA ALA A 907 20.88 9.60 24.28
C ALA A 907 20.18 10.95 24.09
N ASN A 908 18.88 10.90 23.81
CA ASN A 908 18.00 12.06 23.86
C ASN A 908 17.45 12.25 25.29
N LEU A 909 17.49 13.48 25.82
CA LEU A 909 17.07 13.77 27.19
C LEU A 909 15.55 13.95 27.34
N TYR A 910 14.84 14.33 26.27
CA TYR A 910 13.40 14.58 26.33
C TYR A 910 12.72 14.18 25.02
N HIS A 911 11.71 13.29 25.10
CA HIS A 911 10.87 12.93 23.95
C HIS A 911 9.40 12.97 24.36
N TYR A 912 8.88 14.20 24.46
CA TYR A 912 7.50 14.56 24.83
C TYR A 912 7.06 14.20 26.26
N ASP A 913 7.90 13.50 27.03
CA ASP A 913 7.53 12.84 28.28
C ASP A 913 7.77 13.69 29.54
N LEU A 914 7.32 14.96 29.53
CA LEU A 914 7.39 15.86 30.69
C LEU A 914 6.76 15.20 31.93
N PRO A 915 7.44 15.19 33.09
CA PRO A 915 6.86 14.72 34.34
C PRO A 915 5.59 15.52 34.70
N TYR A 916 4.46 14.84 34.88
CA TYR A 916 3.17 15.48 35.14
C TYR A 916 3.15 16.30 36.43
N ALA A 917 4.02 15.99 37.39
CA ALA A 917 4.25 16.81 38.57
C ALA A 917 4.66 18.26 38.23
N LEU A 918 5.44 18.49 37.16
CA LEU A 918 5.85 19.83 36.72
C LEU A 918 4.71 20.56 35.99
N GLU A 919 3.92 19.83 35.20
CA GLU A 919 2.68 20.34 34.59
C GLU A 919 1.70 20.81 35.67
N LYS A 920 1.44 19.98 36.69
CA LYS A 920 0.58 20.32 37.81
C LYS A 920 1.14 21.44 38.70
N LYS A 921 2.47 21.53 38.87
CA LYS A 921 3.14 22.52 39.74
C LYS A 921 3.17 23.92 39.15
N TYR A 922 3.39 24.07 37.83
CA TYR A 922 3.55 25.39 37.20
C TYR A 922 3.11 25.50 35.73
N LYS A 923 2.27 24.57 35.22
CA LYS A 923 1.91 24.46 33.78
C LYS A 923 3.09 24.13 32.86
N GLY A 924 4.06 23.37 33.38
CA GLY A 924 5.12 22.76 32.60
C GLY A 924 5.88 23.75 31.72
N LEU A 925 5.82 23.54 30.40
CA LEU A 925 6.57 24.34 29.42
C LEU A 925 6.07 25.79 29.28
N LEU A 926 4.93 26.16 29.87
CA LEU A 926 4.46 27.55 29.91
C LEU A 926 5.17 28.39 30.99
N SER A 927 5.96 27.79 31.88
CA SER A 927 6.72 28.52 32.91
C SER A 927 8.23 28.46 32.67
N GLN A 928 8.88 29.62 32.78
CA GLN A 928 10.34 29.74 32.69
C GLN A 928 11.08 28.89 33.75
N ASN A 929 10.40 28.49 34.83
CA ASN A 929 10.92 27.53 35.83
C ASN A 929 11.42 26.22 35.20
N VAL A 930 10.81 25.77 34.09
CA VAL A 930 11.22 24.54 33.41
C VAL A 930 12.66 24.61 32.89
N VAL A 931 13.16 25.80 32.55
CA VAL A 931 14.54 26.00 32.08
C VAL A 931 15.56 25.54 33.12
N LYS A 932 15.30 25.84 34.39
CA LYS A 932 16.16 25.41 35.50
C LYS A 932 15.97 23.92 35.79
N ASP A 933 14.73 23.46 35.99
CA ASP A 933 14.46 22.09 36.43
C ASP A 933 14.86 21.05 35.33
N TYR A 934 14.71 21.39 34.04
CA TYR A 934 15.26 20.60 32.93
C TYR A 934 16.79 20.60 32.92
N ALA A 935 17.43 21.76 33.10
CA ALA A 935 18.89 21.84 33.11
C ALA A 935 19.52 21.12 34.31
N ASP A 936 18.80 20.99 35.45
CA ASP A 936 19.19 20.18 36.61
C ASP A 936 19.08 18.67 36.31
N PHE A 937 18.02 18.24 35.63
CA PHE A 937 17.87 16.86 35.15
C PHE A 937 18.94 16.49 34.11
N ALA A 938 19.27 17.40 33.19
CA ALA A 938 20.35 17.24 32.22
C ALA A 938 21.71 17.11 32.93
N ASP A 939 22.02 17.98 33.90
CA ASP A 939 23.23 17.93 34.74
C ASP A 939 23.41 16.56 35.41
N PHE A 940 22.32 16.02 35.98
CA PHE A 940 22.30 14.69 36.57
C PHE A 940 22.59 13.59 35.52
N CYS A 941 21.95 13.63 34.35
CA CYS A 941 22.20 12.65 33.29
C CYS A 941 23.64 12.69 32.76
N PHE A 942 24.20 13.90 32.56
CA PHE A 942 25.61 14.07 32.17
C PHE A 942 26.54 13.50 33.24
N LYS A 943 26.29 13.77 34.52
CA LYS A 943 27.07 13.23 35.65
C LYS A 943 27.00 11.71 35.76
N THR A 944 25.83 11.11 35.52
CA THR A 944 25.56 9.69 35.81
C THR A 944 25.83 8.74 34.64
N PHE A 945 25.78 9.24 33.40
CA PHE A 945 25.96 8.41 32.19
C PHE A 945 27.00 8.96 31.20
N GLY A 946 27.44 10.21 31.31
CA GLY A 946 28.33 10.86 30.33
C GLY A 946 29.79 10.37 30.36
N ASP A 947 30.15 9.53 31.34
CA ASP A 947 31.36 8.73 31.32
C ASP A 947 31.36 7.75 30.13
N ARG A 948 30.18 7.22 29.76
CA ARG A 948 29.95 6.27 28.66
C ARG A 948 29.23 6.88 27.45
N VAL A 949 28.22 7.73 27.67
CA VAL A 949 27.43 8.38 26.62
C VAL A 949 28.15 9.61 26.08
N LYS A 950 28.46 9.61 24.77
CA LYS A 950 29.26 10.66 24.09
C LYS A 950 28.48 11.48 23.07
N ASN A 951 27.25 11.10 22.74
CA ASN A 951 26.38 11.86 21.86
C ASN A 951 25.06 12.12 22.61
N TRP A 952 24.82 13.39 22.91
CA TRP A 952 23.69 13.86 23.69
C TRP A 952 22.77 14.72 22.82
N MET A 953 21.46 14.57 22.99
CA MET A 953 20.48 15.44 22.36
C MET A 953 19.49 15.95 23.42
N THR A 954 19.11 17.22 23.35
CA THR A 954 18.27 17.82 24.40
C THR A 954 16.79 17.49 24.25
N PHE A 955 16.23 17.77 23.07
CA PHE A 955 14.81 17.62 22.78
C PHE A 955 14.62 16.91 21.45
N ASN A 956 13.55 16.12 21.35
CA ASN A 956 12.93 15.78 20.08
C ASN A 956 11.90 16.84 19.68
N GLU A 957 11.94 17.27 18.41
CA GLU A 957 10.84 17.93 17.69
C GLU A 957 10.11 19.01 18.51
N PRO A 958 10.84 20.04 19.00
CA PRO A 958 10.25 21.06 19.87
C PRO A 958 9.17 21.90 19.16
N ARG A 959 9.15 21.89 17.82
CA ARG A 959 8.06 22.45 17.00
C ARG A 959 6.77 21.63 17.12
N VAL A 960 6.86 20.30 17.12
CA VAL A 960 5.70 19.42 17.34
C VAL A 960 5.13 19.62 18.74
N ILE A 961 5.97 19.74 19.77
CA ILE A 961 5.53 20.06 21.14
C ILE A 961 4.71 21.37 21.15
N ALA A 962 5.28 22.45 20.62
CA ALA A 962 4.65 23.77 20.64
C ALA A 962 3.37 23.83 19.80
N ALA A 963 3.38 23.24 18.59
CA ALA A 963 2.23 23.26 17.70
C ALA A 963 1.13 22.28 18.14
N LEU A 964 1.44 20.99 18.29
CA LEU A 964 0.40 19.99 18.57
C LEU A 964 -0.07 20.02 20.03
N GLY A 965 0.77 20.48 20.97
CA GLY A 965 0.42 20.57 22.38
C GLY A 965 -0.33 21.85 22.78
N TYR A 966 -0.11 22.95 22.05
CA TYR A 966 -0.55 24.30 22.44
C TYR A 966 -1.18 25.17 21.32
N ASP A 967 -1.15 24.76 20.04
CA ASP A 967 -1.86 25.46 18.93
C ASP A 967 -3.20 24.79 18.61
N ASN A 968 -3.21 23.48 18.31
CA ASN A 968 -4.43 22.70 18.06
C ASN A 968 -4.76 21.65 19.14
N GLY A 969 -3.87 21.43 20.10
CA GLY A 969 -4.11 20.62 21.31
C GLY A 969 -4.37 19.13 21.08
N VAL A 970 -3.85 18.53 20.01
CA VAL A 970 -4.04 17.10 19.67
C VAL A 970 -3.05 16.16 20.38
N ILE A 971 -2.04 16.69 21.08
CA ILE A 971 -1.16 15.92 21.99
C ILE A 971 -1.11 16.61 23.38
N PRO A 972 -0.57 15.99 24.45
CA PRO A 972 -0.56 16.61 25.76
C PRO A 972 0.29 17.91 25.78
N PRO A 973 -0.08 18.93 26.56
CA PRO A 973 -1.18 18.94 27.54
C PRO A 973 -2.59 19.20 26.98
N GLY A 974 -2.78 19.22 25.65
CA GLY A 974 -4.09 19.35 25.03
C GLY A 974 -4.68 20.76 25.11
N ARG A 975 -3.86 21.78 24.81
CA ARG A 975 -4.24 23.19 24.95
C ARG A 975 -4.40 23.86 23.58
N CYS A 976 -5.45 24.65 23.44
CA CYS A 976 -5.76 25.43 22.23
C CYS A 976 -6.92 26.40 22.47
N SER A 977 -7.15 27.28 21.50
CA SER A 977 -8.35 28.10 21.36
C SER A 977 -9.21 27.63 20.19
N LYS A 978 -10.49 27.99 20.19
CA LYS A 978 -11.33 27.87 18.98
C LYS A 978 -10.89 28.92 17.95
N PRO A 979 -10.85 28.58 16.64
CA PRO A 979 -11.34 27.35 16.00
C PRO A 979 -10.29 26.22 15.86
N PHE A 980 -9.05 26.40 16.34
CA PHE A 980 -7.93 25.48 16.08
C PHE A 980 -8.10 24.08 16.69
N GLY A 981 -8.88 23.97 17.77
CA GLY A 981 -9.35 22.72 18.33
C GLY A 981 -10.47 22.94 19.36
N ASN A 982 -10.95 21.87 19.98
CA ASN A 982 -12.04 21.90 20.96
C ASN A 982 -11.54 21.80 22.41
N CYS A 983 -10.38 22.38 22.71
CA CYS A 983 -9.79 22.37 24.05
C CYS A 983 -10.61 23.23 25.03
N THR A 984 -10.57 22.87 26.32
CA THR A 984 -11.23 23.64 27.39
C THR A 984 -10.40 24.84 27.85
N GLN A 985 -9.11 24.89 27.51
CA GLN A 985 -8.16 25.95 27.86
C GLN A 985 -7.04 26.06 26.82
N GLY A 986 -6.48 27.26 26.67
CA GLY A 986 -5.28 27.53 25.87
C GLY A 986 -5.40 28.83 25.07
N ASP A 987 -4.26 29.37 24.65
CA ASP A 987 -4.18 30.47 23.69
C ASP A 987 -3.26 30.09 22.53
N SER A 988 -3.88 29.61 21.44
CA SER A 988 -3.19 29.23 20.20
C SER A 988 -2.33 30.36 19.61
N SER A 989 -2.63 31.63 19.95
CA SER A 989 -1.90 32.81 19.46
C SER A 989 -0.68 33.19 20.31
N THR A 990 -0.49 32.62 21.51
CA THR A 990 0.65 32.96 22.39
C THR A 990 1.35 31.76 23.02
N GLU A 991 0.62 30.73 23.46
CA GLU A 991 1.17 29.58 24.18
C GLU A 991 2.25 28.82 23.36
N PRO A 992 2.10 28.56 22.05
CA PRO A 992 3.16 27.94 21.23
C PRO A 992 4.47 28.73 21.24
N TYR A 993 4.41 30.07 21.20
CA TYR A 993 5.60 30.93 21.17
C TYR A 993 6.31 31.00 22.53
N ILE A 994 5.55 30.97 23.63
CA ILE A 994 6.09 30.88 24.99
C ILE A 994 6.79 29.53 25.19
N VAL A 995 6.15 28.43 24.79
CA VAL A 995 6.68 27.06 24.91
C VAL A 995 7.96 26.89 24.08
N ALA A 996 7.95 27.31 22.82
CA ALA A 996 9.13 27.26 21.96
C ALA A 996 10.31 28.07 22.53
N HIS A 997 10.04 29.24 23.11
CA HIS A 997 11.06 30.06 23.75
C HIS A 997 11.67 29.36 24.98
N HIS A 998 10.85 28.81 25.88
CA HIS A 998 11.35 28.06 27.03
C HIS A 998 12.10 26.79 26.62
N LEU A 999 11.70 26.08 25.56
CA LEU A 999 12.44 24.94 25.02
C LEU A 999 13.84 25.35 24.50
N ILE A 1000 13.96 26.47 23.78
CA ILE A 1000 15.24 27.01 23.31
C ILE A 1000 16.14 27.40 24.49
N LEU A 1001 15.60 28.10 25.49
CA LEU A 1001 16.34 28.46 26.71
C LEU A 1001 16.78 27.23 27.51
N SER A 1002 15.91 26.21 27.62
CA SER A 1002 16.21 24.94 28.30
C SER A 1002 17.34 24.18 27.63
N HIS A 1003 17.34 24.12 26.29
CA HIS A 1003 18.39 23.53 25.48
C HIS A 1003 19.72 24.25 25.73
N ALA A 1004 19.73 25.57 25.58
CA ALA A 1004 20.91 26.39 25.73
C ALA A 1004 21.50 26.36 27.16
N ALA A 1005 20.66 26.33 28.19
CA ALA A 1005 21.08 26.17 29.59
C ALA A 1005 21.71 24.79 29.86
N ALA A 1006 21.13 23.71 29.33
CA ALA A 1006 21.70 22.37 29.45
C ALA A 1006 23.05 22.25 28.71
N VAL A 1007 23.16 22.84 27.50
CA VAL A 1007 24.41 22.88 26.73
C VAL A 1007 25.48 23.70 27.44
N GLN A 1008 25.13 24.87 27.97
CA GLN A 1008 26.07 25.70 28.74
C GLN A 1008 26.66 24.91 29.91
N ARG A 1009 25.83 24.20 30.68
CA ARG A 1009 26.29 23.30 31.76
C ARG A 1009 27.15 22.16 31.24
N TYR A 1010 26.77 21.52 30.13
CA TYR A 1010 27.56 20.44 29.54
C TYR A 1010 28.97 20.91 29.18
N ARG A 1011 29.08 22.02 28.44
CA ARG A 1011 30.35 22.60 28.01
C ARG A 1011 31.22 23.06 29.18
N GLN A 1012 30.62 23.69 30.20
CA GLN A 1012 31.33 24.23 31.37
C GLN A 1012 31.81 23.15 32.36
N LYS A 1013 31.01 22.12 32.64
CA LYS A 1013 31.31 21.12 33.69
C LYS A 1013 31.87 19.81 33.16
N TYR A 1014 31.39 19.35 32.00
CA TYR A 1014 31.51 17.93 31.61
C TYR A 1014 32.32 17.71 30.34
N GLN A 1015 32.21 18.58 29.32
CA GLN A 1015 32.75 18.32 27.99
C GLN A 1015 34.28 18.13 27.96
N GLN A 1016 35.05 18.90 28.73
CA GLN A 1016 36.52 18.73 28.79
C GLN A 1016 36.96 17.33 29.26
N GLN A 1017 36.26 16.78 30.26
CA GLN A 1017 36.58 15.48 30.85
C GLN A 1017 35.96 14.33 30.03
N GLN A 1018 34.68 14.47 29.66
CA GLN A 1018 33.91 13.42 29.01
C GLN A 1018 34.17 13.30 27.51
N LYS A 1019 34.59 14.39 26.85
CA LYS A 1019 34.86 14.50 25.41
C LYS A 1019 33.68 14.11 24.51
N GLY A 1020 32.45 14.30 25.00
CA GLY A 1020 31.23 14.11 24.23
C GLY A 1020 30.77 15.37 23.49
N ARG A 1021 29.71 15.21 22.70
CA ARG A 1021 29.05 16.25 21.90
C ARG A 1021 27.59 16.37 22.28
N ILE A 1022 27.02 17.57 22.20
CA ILE A 1022 25.60 17.84 22.49
C ILE A 1022 24.91 18.59 21.35
N GLY A 1023 23.67 18.21 21.03
CA GLY A 1023 22.85 18.80 19.98
C GLY A 1023 21.36 18.86 20.34
N ILE A 1024 20.54 19.13 19.33
CA ILE A 1024 19.07 19.12 19.39
C ILE A 1024 18.51 18.41 18.16
N LEU A 1025 17.34 17.80 18.26
CA LEU A 1025 16.66 17.14 17.15
C LEU A 1025 15.47 18.00 16.71
N LEU A 1026 15.41 18.35 15.44
CA LEU A 1026 14.36 19.19 14.86
C LEU A 1026 13.67 18.40 13.74
N ASP A 1027 12.35 18.39 13.74
CA ASP A 1027 11.60 17.99 12.56
C ASP A 1027 11.82 18.99 11.42
N PHE A 1028 11.94 18.49 10.20
CA PHE A 1028 11.92 19.33 9.01
C PHE A 1028 11.27 18.65 7.81
N THR A 1029 9.99 18.96 7.60
CA THR A 1029 9.30 18.70 6.33
C THR A 1029 9.82 19.65 5.26
N TRP A 1030 10.10 19.16 4.05
CA TRP A 1030 10.45 20.08 2.96
C TRP A 1030 9.20 20.81 2.44
N TYR A 1031 9.39 22.09 2.12
CA TYR A 1031 8.36 22.95 1.54
C TYR A 1031 8.84 23.48 0.19
N GLU A 1032 8.27 22.90 -0.87
CA GLU A 1032 8.44 23.35 -2.25
C GLU A 1032 7.33 24.37 -2.58
N PRO A 1033 7.61 25.50 -3.25
CA PRO A 1033 6.55 26.41 -3.69
C PRO A 1033 5.60 25.70 -4.67
N LEU A 1034 4.30 26.00 -4.66
CA LEU A 1034 3.34 25.35 -5.55
C LEU A 1034 3.60 25.72 -7.02
N THR A 1035 3.75 27.01 -7.30
CA THR A 1035 4.16 27.57 -8.59
C THR A 1035 5.51 28.29 -8.49
N ASP A 1036 6.11 28.66 -9.63
CA ASP A 1036 7.31 29.51 -9.67
C ASP A 1036 7.03 31.00 -9.39
N SER A 1037 5.80 31.35 -8.96
CA SER A 1037 5.44 32.73 -8.61
C SER A 1037 6.23 33.22 -7.39
N LYS A 1038 6.57 34.51 -7.38
CA LYS A 1038 7.29 35.13 -6.24
C LYS A 1038 6.52 34.98 -4.92
N ALA A 1039 5.19 35.00 -4.96
CA ALA A 1039 4.34 34.81 -3.79
C ALA A 1039 4.51 33.41 -3.18
N ASP A 1040 4.43 32.35 -3.99
CA ASP A 1040 4.64 30.97 -3.52
C ASP A 1040 6.07 30.71 -3.06
N GLN A 1041 7.07 31.30 -3.74
CA GLN A 1041 8.47 31.25 -3.31
C GLN A 1041 8.67 31.89 -1.93
N GLU A 1042 8.04 33.05 -1.67
CA GLU A 1042 8.05 33.68 -0.35
C GLU A 1042 7.23 32.88 0.68
N ALA A 1043 6.09 32.29 0.31
CA ALA A 1043 5.30 31.42 1.18
C ALA A 1043 6.07 30.15 1.58
N ALA A 1044 6.81 29.55 0.65
CA ALA A 1044 7.70 28.43 0.91
C ALA A 1044 8.85 28.81 1.83
N GLN A 1045 9.41 30.02 1.72
CA GLN A 1045 10.40 30.51 2.68
C GLN A 1045 9.78 30.74 4.06
N ARG A 1046 8.58 31.32 4.17
CA ARG A 1046 7.86 31.46 5.45
C ARG A 1046 7.60 30.10 6.09
N ALA A 1047 7.19 29.08 5.34
CA ALA A 1047 7.00 27.73 5.86
C ALA A 1047 8.31 27.12 6.39
N ARG A 1048 9.44 27.27 5.69
CA ARG A 1048 10.77 26.83 6.18
C ARG A 1048 11.22 27.61 7.43
N ASP A 1049 10.92 28.90 7.51
CA ASP A 1049 11.23 29.75 8.66
C ASP A 1049 10.41 29.38 9.90
N PHE A 1050 9.08 29.22 9.76
CA PHE A 1050 8.18 28.87 10.88
C PHE A 1050 8.33 27.41 11.34
N HIS A 1051 8.90 26.54 10.50
CA HIS A 1051 9.15 25.13 10.83
C HIS A 1051 10.55 24.92 11.44
N LEU A 1052 11.60 24.93 10.62
CA LEU A 1052 12.99 24.71 11.07
C LEU A 1052 13.60 25.99 11.66
N GLY A 1053 13.39 27.13 11.00
CA GLY A 1053 14.02 28.40 11.36
C GLY A 1053 13.67 28.86 12.78
N TRP A 1054 12.45 28.56 13.25
CA TRP A 1054 11.96 28.92 14.59
C TRP A 1054 12.89 28.43 15.72
N PHE A 1055 13.57 27.30 15.53
CA PHE A 1055 14.54 26.75 16.49
C PHE A 1055 15.99 26.87 16.02
N LEU A 1056 16.28 26.59 14.74
CA LEU A 1056 17.66 26.60 14.25
C LEU A 1056 18.23 28.02 14.09
N HIS A 1057 17.41 29.00 13.70
CA HIS A 1057 17.88 30.37 13.47
C HIS A 1057 18.28 31.07 14.79
N PRO A 1058 17.55 30.94 15.92
CA PRO A 1058 18.06 31.33 17.23
C PRO A 1058 19.39 30.66 17.60
N ILE A 1059 19.50 29.34 17.43
CA ILE A 1059 20.70 28.58 17.82
C ILE A 1059 21.92 28.97 16.98
N VAL A 1060 21.76 29.27 15.69
CA VAL A 1060 22.88 29.67 14.82
C VAL A 1060 23.20 31.17 14.93
N TYR A 1061 22.18 32.05 14.88
CA TYR A 1061 22.38 33.48 14.71
C TYR A 1061 22.14 34.32 15.97
N GLY A 1062 21.41 33.80 16.95
CA GLY A 1062 21.01 34.50 18.17
C GLY A 1062 19.69 35.29 18.07
N GLU A 1063 18.94 35.15 16.97
CA GLU A 1063 17.63 35.77 16.77
C GLU A 1063 16.64 34.83 16.07
N TYR A 1064 15.33 35.05 16.23
CA TYR A 1064 14.30 34.37 15.44
C TYR A 1064 14.30 34.84 13.97
N PRO A 1065 13.76 34.05 13.01
CA PRO A 1065 13.66 34.47 11.61
C PRO A 1065 12.92 35.79 11.45
N LYS A 1066 13.38 36.66 10.54
CA LYS A 1066 12.83 38.02 10.33
C LYS A 1066 11.38 38.01 9.85
N SER A 1067 10.97 36.96 9.14
CA SER A 1067 9.59 36.65 8.77
C SER A 1067 8.69 36.50 10.01
N MET A 1068 9.10 35.64 10.96
CA MET A 1068 8.40 35.44 12.23
C MET A 1068 8.36 36.71 13.07
N GLN A 1069 9.50 37.42 13.22
CA GLN A 1069 9.56 38.69 13.95
C GLN A 1069 8.57 39.72 13.39
N ARG A 1070 8.41 39.79 12.06
CA ARG A 1070 7.50 40.71 11.37
C ARG A 1070 6.02 40.33 11.51
N ILE A 1071 5.68 39.04 11.44
CA ILE A 1071 4.29 38.56 11.39
C ILE A 1071 3.72 38.33 12.79
N VAL A 1072 4.46 37.66 13.66
CA VAL A 1072 4.02 37.33 15.03
C VAL A 1072 4.09 38.56 15.95
N ALA A 1073 5.06 39.45 15.67
CA ALA A 1073 5.29 40.71 16.36
C ALA A 1073 5.42 40.56 17.89
N SER A 1074 4.60 41.26 18.67
CA SER A 1074 4.72 41.35 20.14
C SER A 1074 4.47 40.04 20.90
N ARG A 1075 3.91 39.01 20.26
CA ARG A 1075 3.63 37.70 20.87
C ARG A 1075 4.80 36.72 20.76
N LEU A 1076 5.79 37.03 19.92
CA LEU A 1076 7.05 36.30 19.86
C LEU A 1076 7.98 36.85 20.96
N PRO A 1077 8.39 36.04 21.96
CA PRO A 1077 9.27 36.51 23.02
C PRO A 1077 10.62 37.01 22.48
N LYS A 1078 11.25 37.95 23.20
CA LYS A 1078 12.53 38.54 22.81
C LYS A 1078 13.63 38.08 23.74
N PHE A 1079 14.67 37.44 23.20
CA PHE A 1079 15.86 37.08 23.96
C PHE A 1079 16.55 38.33 24.52
N THR A 1080 16.88 38.31 25.80
CA THR A 1080 17.79 39.28 26.42
C THR A 1080 19.23 39.05 25.93
N LYS A 1081 20.12 40.04 26.12
CA LYS A 1081 21.55 39.89 25.74
C LYS A 1081 22.23 38.68 26.39
N SER A 1082 21.82 38.30 27.60
CA SER A 1082 22.35 37.11 28.29
C SER A 1082 21.91 35.82 27.60
N GLU A 1083 20.63 35.74 27.22
CA GLU A 1083 20.05 34.58 26.54
C GLU A 1083 20.58 34.44 25.11
N VAL A 1084 20.77 35.54 24.38
CA VAL A 1084 21.45 35.54 23.07
C VAL A 1084 22.84 34.92 23.18
N ASN A 1085 23.62 35.31 24.20
CA ASN A 1085 24.96 34.77 24.45
C ASN A 1085 24.96 33.29 24.89
N MET A 1086 23.83 32.78 25.41
CA MET A 1086 23.67 31.39 25.83
C MET A 1086 23.18 30.48 24.69
N VAL A 1087 22.25 30.99 23.87
CA VAL A 1087 21.60 30.27 22.76
C VAL A 1087 22.47 30.26 21.50
N LYS A 1088 23.19 31.34 21.21
CA LYS A 1088 24.00 31.41 19.98
C LYS A 1088 25.18 30.44 20.03
N GLY A 1089 25.23 29.55 19.06
CA GLY A 1089 26.21 28.47 18.97
C GLY A 1089 25.97 27.31 19.94
N SER A 1090 24.77 27.17 20.52
CA SER A 1090 24.46 26.14 21.54
C SER A 1090 24.34 24.70 21.02
N MET A 1091 24.97 24.35 19.90
CA MET A 1091 25.00 22.98 19.37
C MET A 1091 26.39 22.59 18.86
N ASP A 1092 26.74 21.32 19.01
CA ASP A 1092 27.91 20.68 18.38
C ASP A 1092 27.49 19.91 17.10
N PHE A 1093 26.20 19.62 16.96
CA PHE A 1093 25.53 19.05 15.78
C PHE A 1093 24.01 19.30 15.85
N VAL A 1094 23.32 19.23 14.70
CA VAL A 1094 21.86 19.24 14.61
C VAL A 1094 21.36 17.89 14.11
N GLY A 1095 20.39 17.31 14.82
CA GLY A 1095 19.61 16.19 14.32
C GLY A 1095 18.42 16.69 13.52
N VAL A 1096 18.16 16.06 12.37
CA VAL A 1096 17.01 16.35 11.51
C VAL A 1096 16.14 15.10 11.41
N ASN A 1097 14.89 15.20 11.83
CA ASN A 1097 13.87 14.19 11.60
C ASN A 1097 13.18 14.52 10.27
N GLN A 1098 13.32 13.65 9.27
CA GLN A 1098 12.88 13.90 7.90
C GLN A 1098 12.04 12.73 7.40
N TYR A 1099 10.81 13.02 6.99
CA TYR A 1099 9.86 12.02 6.50
C TYR A 1099 9.23 12.39 5.16
N THR A 1100 8.68 13.60 5.04
CA THR A 1100 7.70 13.99 4.01
C THR A 1100 8.05 15.34 3.37
N THR A 1101 7.30 15.71 2.34
CA THR A 1101 7.39 16.99 1.62
C THR A 1101 5.99 17.45 1.22
N TYR A 1102 5.73 18.75 1.21
CA TYR A 1102 4.49 19.33 0.66
C TYR A 1102 4.79 20.46 -0.34
N TYR A 1103 3.82 20.73 -1.23
CA TYR A 1103 3.78 22.02 -1.93
C TYR A 1103 3.13 23.07 -1.03
N VAL A 1104 3.54 24.34 -1.17
CA VAL A 1104 2.94 25.46 -0.44
C VAL A 1104 2.75 26.70 -1.30
N TYR A 1105 1.66 27.43 -1.05
CA TYR A 1105 1.26 28.60 -1.82
C TYR A 1105 0.91 29.80 -0.91
N ASP A 1106 0.92 31.01 -1.45
CA ASP A 1106 0.51 32.20 -0.70
C ASP A 1106 -1.02 32.28 -0.59
N GLN A 1107 -1.55 32.31 0.64
CA GLN A 1107 -3.00 32.33 0.89
C GLN A 1107 -3.64 33.72 0.79
N HIS A 1108 -2.85 34.80 0.63
CA HIS A 1108 -3.34 36.18 0.56
C HIS A 1108 -4.27 36.59 1.74
N ILE A 1109 -4.02 36.05 2.94
CA ILE A 1109 -4.86 36.24 4.14
C ILE A 1109 -5.02 37.73 4.49
N SER A 1110 -6.27 38.15 4.68
CA SER A 1110 -6.59 39.52 5.11
C SER A 1110 -6.28 39.73 6.60
N LYS A 1111 -5.90 40.96 6.97
CA LYS A 1111 -5.33 41.31 8.29
C LYS A 1111 -6.26 41.11 9.50
N ASN A 1112 -7.54 40.77 9.27
CA ASN A 1112 -8.59 40.72 10.29
C ASN A 1112 -9.00 39.29 10.71
N GLN A 1113 -8.28 38.25 10.28
CA GLN A 1113 -8.59 36.86 10.66
C GLN A 1113 -8.03 36.43 12.03
N VAL A 1114 -8.53 35.29 12.51
CA VAL A 1114 -8.18 34.67 13.81
C VAL A 1114 -6.70 34.30 13.85
N ARG A 1115 -6.07 34.48 15.02
CA ARG A 1115 -4.63 34.27 15.23
C ARG A 1115 -4.34 32.94 15.92
N GLY A 1116 -3.33 32.23 15.42
CA GLY A 1116 -2.86 30.93 15.87
C GLY A 1116 -1.61 30.57 15.08
N TYR A 1117 -0.74 29.72 15.63
CA TYR A 1117 0.59 29.50 15.07
C TYR A 1117 0.54 29.02 13.61
N GLN A 1118 -0.34 28.07 13.26
CA GLN A 1118 -0.47 27.56 11.89
C GLN A 1118 -0.89 28.62 10.86
N LEU A 1119 -1.84 29.51 11.17
CA LEU A 1119 -2.29 30.55 10.23
C LEU A 1119 -1.24 31.66 10.02
N GLU A 1120 -0.33 31.83 10.98
CA GLU A 1120 0.69 32.90 10.93
C GLU A 1120 1.87 32.59 10.01
N TRP A 1121 1.95 31.37 9.46
CA TRP A 1121 2.83 31.06 8.33
C TRP A 1121 2.38 31.81 7.06
N GLN A 1122 1.09 32.17 7.00
CA GLN A 1122 0.42 32.80 5.84
C GLN A 1122 0.60 31.98 4.55
N ALA A 1123 0.72 30.65 4.69
CA ALA A 1123 1.06 29.73 3.61
C ALA A 1123 0.11 28.54 3.65
N GLY A 1124 -0.53 28.24 2.52
CA GLY A 1124 -1.43 27.11 2.37
C GLY A 1124 -0.69 25.88 1.87
N PHE A 1125 -1.13 24.69 2.29
CA PHE A 1125 -0.55 23.42 1.85
C PHE A 1125 -1.31 22.87 0.65
N ALA A 1126 -0.56 22.40 -0.34
CA ALA A 1126 -1.07 21.67 -1.49
C ALA A 1126 -0.39 20.30 -1.57
N TYR A 1127 -1.21 19.26 -1.73
CA TYR A 1127 -0.75 17.86 -1.74
C TYR A 1127 -0.52 17.32 -3.16
N ALA A 1128 -0.95 18.09 -4.16
CA ALA A 1128 -0.78 17.82 -5.58
C ALA A 1128 -0.36 19.10 -6.31
N ARG A 1129 0.34 18.92 -7.43
CA ARG A 1129 0.70 19.95 -8.41
C ARG A 1129 0.28 19.41 -9.77
N ASN A 1130 -0.44 20.20 -10.57
CA ASN A 1130 -0.98 19.78 -11.88
C ASN A 1130 -2.00 18.62 -11.81
N GLY A 1131 -2.66 18.40 -10.66
CA GLY A 1131 -3.47 17.19 -10.40
C GLY A 1131 -2.65 15.95 -10.05
N VAL A 1132 -1.31 16.00 -10.12
CA VAL A 1132 -0.42 14.90 -9.74
C VAL A 1132 -0.04 15.03 -8.25
N PRO A 1133 -0.32 14.04 -7.39
CA PRO A 1133 0.12 14.04 -5.99
C PRO A 1133 1.64 14.16 -5.87
N ILE A 1134 2.13 14.79 -4.81
CA ILE A 1134 3.58 15.01 -4.59
C ILE A 1134 4.37 13.71 -4.40
N GLY A 1135 3.69 12.64 -3.97
CA GLY A 1135 4.19 11.26 -3.84
C GLY A 1135 3.04 10.33 -3.41
N PRO A 1136 3.25 9.00 -3.34
CA PRO A 1136 2.29 8.09 -2.72
C PRO A 1136 2.28 8.28 -1.19
N ARG A 1137 1.16 7.99 -0.52
CA ARG A 1137 1.01 8.12 0.95
C ARG A 1137 1.24 6.80 1.65
N ALA A 1138 2.00 6.78 2.75
CA ALA A 1138 2.10 5.64 3.67
C ALA A 1138 0.79 5.47 4.47
N HIS A 1139 0.76 4.63 5.52
CA HIS A 1139 -0.46 4.48 6.33
C HIS A 1139 -0.83 5.78 7.06
N SER A 1140 0.15 6.55 7.52
CA SER A 1140 -0.07 7.87 8.09
C SER A 1140 -0.39 8.91 7.02
N ASN A 1141 -1.59 9.50 7.09
CA ASN A 1141 -2.10 10.51 6.13
C ASN A 1141 -1.12 11.67 5.83
N TRP A 1142 -0.26 12.06 6.77
CA TRP A 1142 0.71 13.15 6.61
C TRP A 1142 2.00 12.72 5.87
N LEU A 1143 2.25 11.41 5.76
CA LEU A 1143 3.51 10.87 5.24
C LEU A 1143 3.38 10.56 3.74
N TYR A 1144 3.85 11.50 2.92
CA TYR A 1144 4.02 11.32 1.49
C TYR A 1144 5.47 10.89 1.21
N GLU A 1145 5.66 9.84 0.41
CA GLU A 1145 6.97 9.34 0.03
C GLU A 1145 7.57 10.24 -1.06
N VAL A 1146 8.43 11.19 -0.63
CA VAL A 1146 9.02 12.20 -1.50
C VAL A 1146 10.54 12.25 -1.27
N PRO A 1147 11.31 11.28 -1.82
CA PRO A 1147 12.72 11.08 -1.47
C PRO A 1147 13.61 12.31 -1.72
N TRP A 1148 13.30 13.10 -2.76
CA TRP A 1148 14.06 14.31 -3.10
C TRP A 1148 13.94 15.43 -2.05
N GLY A 1149 12.98 15.31 -1.12
CA GLY A 1149 12.86 16.17 0.05
C GLY A 1149 14.10 16.15 0.95
N ILE A 1150 14.71 14.98 1.20
CA ILE A 1150 15.99 14.89 1.95
C ILE A 1150 17.08 15.72 1.27
N TYR A 1151 17.22 15.59 -0.05
CA TYR A 1151 18.24 16.33 -0.80
C TYR A 1151 18.04 17.85 -0.63
N LYS A 1152 16.81 18.35 -0.84
CA LYS A 1152 16.48 19.77 -0.65
C LYS A 1152 16.71 20.25 0.78
N VAL A 1153 16.27 19.49 1.79
CA VAL A 1153 16.46 19.77 3.23
C VAL A 1153 17.93 19.98 3.58
N LEU A 1154 18.79 19.05 3.17
CA LEU A 1154 20.21 19.07 3.50
C LEU A 1154 20.97 20.16 2.75
N THR A 1155 20.64 20.39 1.47
CA THR A 1155 21.17 21.51 0.69
C THR A 1155 20.78 22.86 1.31
N TYR A 1156 19.52 23.01 1.74
CA TYR A 1156 19.04 24.22 2.43
C TYR A 1156 19.76 24.45 3.78
N ILE A 1157 19.94 23.41 4.60
CA ILE A 1157 20.69 23.53 5.87
C ILE A 1157 22.16 23.91 5.62
N LYS A 1158 22.80 23.29 4.63
CA LYS A 1158 24.15 23.62 4.17
C LYS A 1158 24.27 25.11 3.80
N GLU A 1159 23.36 25.60 2.97
CA GLU A 1159 23.47 26.92 2.33
C GLU A 1159 22.97 28.06 3.22
N HIS A 1160 21.94 27.85 4.05
CA HIS A 1160 21.34 28.90 4.88
C HIS A 1160 21.84 28.94 6.33
N TYR A 1161 22.56 27.92 6.82
CA TYR A 1161 23.02 27.85 8.22
C TYR A 1161 24.52 27.55 8.38
N GLY A 1162 25.31 27.64 7.30
CA GLY A 1162 26.77 27.53 7.34
C GLY A 1162 27.32 26.10 7.41
N ASN A 1163 26.62 25.12 6.82
CA ASN A 1163 26.99 23.71 6.78
C ASN A 1163 27.36 23.09 8.15
N PRO A 1164 26.48 23.22 9.18
CA PRO A 1164 26.68 22.59 10.47
C PRO A 1164 26.74 21.06 10.32
N ASN A 1165 27.31 20.37 11.32
CA ASN A 1165 27.26 18.92 11.36
C ASN A 1165 25.80 18.44 11.53
N VAL A 1166 25.29 17.70 10.56
CA VAL A 1166 23.94 17.14 10.53
C VAL A 1166 23.96 15.64 10.81
N ILE A 1167 22.92 15.16 11.49
CA ILE A 1167 22.56 13.74 11.59
C ILE A 1167 21.11 13.61 11.15
N LEU A 1168 20.78 12.65 10.27
CA LEU A 1168 19.38 12.26 10.05
C LEU A 1168 18.97 11.41 11.26
N SER A 1169 18.25 11.99 12.21
CA SER A 1169 17.94 11.37 13.50
C SER A 1169 16.67 10.52 13.49
N GLU A 1170 15.80 10.76 12.51
CA GLU A 1170 14.66 9.92 12.15
C GLU A 1170 14.39 10.02 10.65
N ASN A 1171 14.05 8.88 10.04
CA ASN A 1171 13.47 8.75 8.71
C ASN A 1171 12.86 7.35 8.58
N GLY A 1172 11.66 7.21 8.00
CA GLY A 1172 10.98 5.93 7.85
C GLY A 1172 9.55 6.06 7.32
N MET A 1173 8.81 4.96 7.27
CA MET A 1173 7.40 4.91 6.86
C MET A 1173 6.61 3.84 7.62
N ASP A 1174 5.29 3.99 7.72
CA ASP A 1174 4.41 3.11 8.47
C ASP A 1174 3.47 2.23 7.64
N ASP A 1175 3.26 1.01 8.12
CA ASP A 1175 2.20 0.11 7.67
C ASP A 1175 0.98 0.18 8.61
N PRO A 1176 -0.21 -0.27 8.18
CA PRO A 1176 -1.38 -0.40 9.05
C PRO A 1176 -1.14 -1.37 10.22
N GLY A 1177 -1.70 -1.07 11.39
CA GLY A 1177 -1.53 -1.90 12.59
C GLY A 1177 -2.09 -3.33 12.49
N ASN A 1178 -3.09 -3.54 11.62
CA ASN A 1178 -3.82 -4.79 11.42
C ASN A 1178 -3.23 -5.73 10.36
N VAL A 1179 -2.01 -5.47 9.85
CA VAL A 1179 -1.32 -6.42 8.97
C VAL A 1179 -1.06 -7.76 9.66
N THR A 1180 -1.25 -8.87 8.93
CA THR A 1180 -0.87 -10.21 9.41
C THR A 1180 0.66 -10.34 9.49
N LEU A 1181 1.17 -11.22 10.35
CA LEU A 1181 2.63 -11.45 10.48
C LEU A 1181 3.32 -11.71 9.12
N PRO A 1182 2.83 -12.59 8.22
CA PRO A 1182 3.47 -12.80 6.91
C PRO A 1182 3.52 -11.52 6.06
N GLN A 1183 2.44 -10.73 6.02
CA GLN A 1183 2.41 -9.45 5.30
C GLN A 1183 3.37 -8.43 5.91
N ALA A 1184 3.42 -8.36 7.25
CA ALA A 1184 4.25 -7.42 7.99
C ALA A 1184 5.76 -7.68 7.83
N LEU A 1185 6.16 -8.95 7.65
CA LEU A 1185 7.55 -9.30 7.36
C LEU A 1185 7.94 -8.95 5.92
N HIS A 1186 7.02 -9.03 4.96
CA HIS A 1186 7.28 -8.78 3.53
C HIS A 1186 7.20 -7.28 3.15
N ASP A 1187 7.77 -6.40 3.99
CA ASP A 1187 7.66 -4.93 3.93
C ASP A 1187 8.48 -4.25 2.80
N THR A 1188 8.41 -4.82 1.60
CA THR A 1188 9.05 -4.38 0.34
C THR A 1188 8.85 -2.88 0.06
N ARG A 1189 7.73 -2.30 0.51
CA ARG A 1189 7.47 -0.85 0.43
C ARG A 1189 8.46 -0.03 1.28
N ARG A 1190 8.66 -0.40 2.55
CA ARG A 1190 9.62 0.24 3.47
C ARG A 1190 11.07 0.04 3.00
N MET A 1191 11.38 -1.14 2.45
CA MET A 1191 12.67 -1.37 1.79
C MET A 1191 12.90 -0.41 0.61
N ASN A 1192 11.90 -0.20 -0.25
CA ASN A 1192 11.98 0.73 -1.36
C ASN A 1192 12.08 2.19 -0.92
N PHE A 1193 11.35 2.58 0.13
CA PHE A 1193 11.44 3.89 0.77
C PHE A 1193 12.89 4.17 1.21
N TYR A 1194 13.48 3.28 2.02
CA TYR A 1194 14.85 3.46 2.51
C TYR A 1194 15.88 3.53 1.38
N ARG A 1195 15.79 2.64 0.38
CA ARG A 1195 16.65 2.68 -0.82
C ARG A 1195 16.56 4.04 -1.53
N ALA A 1196 15.36 4.55 -1.77
CA ALA A 1196 15.17 5.81 -2.47
C ALA A 1196 15.64 7.04 -1.67
N TYR A 1197 15.35 7.09 -0.36
CA TYR A 1197 15.74 8.19 0.52
C TYR A 1197 17.26 8.21 0.77
N LEU A 1198 17.90 7.05 0.95
CA LEU A 1198 19.35 6.95 1.15
C LEU A 1198 20.16 7.33 -0.10
N ILE A 1199 19.62 7.10 -1.31
CA ILE A 1199 20.21 7.61 -2.56
C ILE A 1199 20.22 9.15 -2.58
N GLN A 1200 19.14 9.80 -2.13
CA GLN A 1200 19.08 11.28 -2.06
C GLN A 1200 19.92 11.86 -0.92
N LEU A 1201 20.04 11.14 0.20
CA LEU A 1201 21.00 11.45 1.27
C LEU A 1201 22.44 11.41 0.74
N LYS A 1202 22.85 10.31 0.08
CA LYS A 1202 24.18 10.19 -0.51
C LYS A 1202 24.44 11.33 -1.49
N LYS A 1203 23.50 11.63 -2.38
CA LYS A 1203 23.61 12.75 -3.33
C LYS A 1203 23.83 14.10 -2.63
N ALA A 1204 23.22 14.36 -1.47
CA ALA A 1204 23.46 15.58 -0.71
C ALA A 1204 24.87 15.61 -0.08
N ILE A 1205 25.35 14.49 0.44
CA ILE A 1205 26.71 14.33 0.98
C ILE A 1205 27.76 14.51 -0.12
N ASP A 1206 27.56 13.87 -1.29
CA ASP A 1206 28.43 14.00 -2.47
C ASP A 1206 28.44 15.45 -3.00
N HIS A 1207 27.37 16.22 -2.75
CA HIS A 1207 27.27 17.66 -3.03
C HIS A 1207 27.75 18.55 -1.85
N GLY A 1208 28.44 17.97 -0.87
CA GLY A 1208 29.12 18.68 0.22
C GLY A 1208 28.25 19.05 1.43
N ALA A 1209 27.08 18.43 1.63
CA ALA A 1209 26.35 18.56 2.89
C ALA A 1209 27.05 17.77 4.01
N ASN A 1210 27.31 18.42 5.14
CA ASN A 1210 28.08 17.89 6.27
C ASN A 1210 27.24 16.92 7.13
N VAL A 1211 26.92 15.74 6.62
CA VAL A 1211 26.14 14.72 7.34
C VAL A 1211 27.04 13.61 7.87
N THR A 1212 26.95 13.31 9.18
CA THR A 1212 27.81 12.30 9.84
C THR A 1212 27.07 11.04 10.32
N GLY A 1213 25.75 10.97 10.20
CA GLY A 1213 25.01 9.74 10.47
C GLY A 1213 23.55 9.73 10.03
N TYR A 1214 22.96 8.53 10.05
CA TYR A 1214 21.58 8.25 9.68
C TYR A 1214 20.96 7.23 10.66
N PHE A 1215 19.74 7.51 11.12
CA PHE A 1215 18.98 6.70 12.06
C PHE A 1215 17.58 6.40 11.51
N ALA A 1216 17.28 5.12 11.30
CA ALA A 1216 15.97 4.67 10.84
C ALA A 1216 14.92 4.80 11.96
N TRP A 1217 13.77 5.42 11.65
CA TRP A 1217 12.57 5.38 12.50
C TRP A 1217 11.64 4.25 12.01
N SER A 1218 11.50 3.13 12.70
CA SER A 1218 12.05 2.80 14.03
C SER A 1218 12.70 1.41 14.07
N LEU A 1219 13.39 1.10 15.17
CA LEU A 1219 13.86 -0.27 15.42
C LEU A 1219 12.68 -1.25 15.46
N LEU A 1220 11.69 -0.95 16.30
CA LEU A 1220 10.53 -1.79 16.61
C LEU A 1220 9.22 -1.10 16.19
N ASP A 1221 8.24 -1.89 15.76
CA ASP A 1221 6.83 -1.50 15.87
C ASP A 1221 6.52 -1.14 17.35
N ASN A 1222 5.80 -0.05 17.58
CA ASN A 1222 5.74 0.61 18.89
C ASN A 1222 4.42 1.40 19.10
N PHE A 1223 4.28 2.07 20.25
CA PHE A 1223 3.11 2.92 20.51
C PHE A 1223 3.25 4.27 19.79
N GLU A 1224 2.64 4.43 18.61
CA GLU A 1224 2.72 5.65 17.79
C GLU A 1224 1.73 6.74 18.27
N TRP A 1225 2.00 7.30 19.46
CA TRP A 1225 1.28 8.46 20.02
C TRP A 1225 -0.26 8.31 19.99
N THR A 1226 -1.00 9.22 19.34
CA THR A 1226 -2.47 9.15 19.23
C THR A 1226 -2.96 8.03 18.33
N LYS A 1227 -2.11 7.48 17.45
CA LYS A 1227 -2.36 6.25 16.69
C LYS A 1227 -2.07 4.98 17.49
N ALA A 1228 -1.31 5.07 18.57
CA ALA A 1228 -0.89 3.92 19.37
C ALA A 1228 -0.42 2.76 18.48
N TYR A 1229 -0.96 1.56 18.68
CA TYR A 1229 -0.59 0.35 17.93
C TYR A 1229 -1.21 0.24 16.52
N THR A 1230 -1.98 1.24 16.07
CA THR A 1230 -2.61 1.24 14.73
C THR A 1230 -1.67 1.65 13.59
N SER A 1231 -0.46 2.11 13.91
CA SER A 1231 0.61 2.41 12.95
C SER A 1231 1.86 1.58 13.29
N ARG A 1232 2.60 1.13 12.28
CA ARG A 1232 3.77 0.24 12.42
C ARG A 1232 4.98 0.78 11.66
N PHE A 1233 5.85 1.52 12.37
CA PHE A 1233 7.09 2.12 11.82
C PHE A 1233 8.33 1.21 11.84
N GLY A 1234 8.30 0.07 12.53
CA GLY A 1234 9.50 -0.72 12.79
C GLY A 1234 10.11 -1.38 11.55
N ILE A 1235 11.43 -1.54 11.53
CA ILE A 1235 12.11 -2.54 10.68
C ILE A 1235 12.03 -3.95 11.29
N VAL A 1236 11.72 -4.04 12.59
CA VAL A 1236 11.38 -5.27 13.30
C VAL A 1236 9.88 -5.22 13.65
N TYR A 1237 9.13 -6.23 13.23
CA TYR A 1237 7.76 -6.43 13.64
C TYR A 1237 7.70 -6.84 15.11
N VAL A 1238 6.71 -6.32 15.84
CA VAL A 1238 6.36 -6.79 17.17
C VAL A 1238 4.94 -7.34 17.15
N ASP A 1239 4.81 -8.61 17.55
CA ASP A 1239 3.52 -9.21 17.87
C ASP A 1239 3.06 -8.67 19.23
N TYR A 1240 2.07 -7.78 19.25
CA TYR A 1240 1.64 -7.13 20.49
C TYR A 1240 0.96 -8.07 21.50
N ASN A 1241 0.66 -9.33 21.14
CA ASN A 1241 0.04 -10.31 22.05
C ASN A 1241 1.07 -11.02 22.95
N ASN A 1242 2.27 -11.29 22.44
CA ASN A 1242 3.35 -12.02 23.14
C ASN A 1242 4.69 -11.26 23.15
N LEU A 1243 4.71 -10.05 22.58
CA LEU A 1243 5.81 -9.11 22.45
C LEU A 1243 7.06 -9.66 21.72
N LYS A 1244 6.95 -10.78 20.99
CA LYS A 1244 8.07 -11.34 20.20
C LYS A 1244 8.47 -10.40 19.06
N ARG A 1245 9.78 -10.30 18.85
CA ARG A 1245 10.41 -9.53 17.78
C ARG A 1245 10.65 -10.41 16.55
N TYR A 1246 10.34 -9.89 15.36
CA TYR A 1246 10.60 -10.56 14.09
C TYR A 1246 11.15 -9.56 13.05
N PRO A 1247 12.43 -9.63 12.64
CA PRO A 1247 12.99 -8.73 11.64
C PRO A 1247 12.26 -8.84 10.29
N LYS A 1248 11.84 -7.70 9.71
CA LYS A 1248 11.17 -7.61 8.41
C LYS A 1248 12.21 -7.62 7.26
N LEU A 1249 11.78 -7.70 6.00
CA LEU A 1249 12.69 -7.62 4.84
C LEU A 1249 13.53 -6.33 4.84
N SER A 1250 12.98 -5.20 5.27
CA SER A 1250 13.72 -3.94 5.41
C SER A 1250 14.88 -4.03 6.41
N ALA A 1251 14.79 -4.84 7.46
CA ALA A 1251 15.90 -5.11 8.37
C ALA A 1251 17.02 -5.93 7.70
N TYR A 1252 16.69 -7.01 6.97
CA TYR A 1252 17.68 -7.80 6.24
C TYR A 1252 18.31 -7.03 5.07
N TRP A 1253 17.57 -6.10 4.47
CA TRP A 1253 18.11 -5.13 3.51
C TRP A 1253 19.17 -4.23 4.16
N PHE A 1254 18.90 -3.68 5.36
CA PHE A 1254 19.92 -2.94 6.13
C PHE A 1254 21.12 -3.81 6.49
N LYS A 1255 20.92 -5.05 6.96
CA LYS A 1255 22.02 -5.99 7.26
C LYS A 1255 22.96 -6.19 6.07
N THR A 1256 22.40 -6.21 4.85
CA THR A 1256 23.14 -6.31 3.59
C THR A 1256 23.85 -5.00 3.25
N LEU A 1257 23.16 -3.86 3.29
CA LEU A 1257 23.73 -2.52 3.05
C LEU A 1257 24.91 -2.20 3.98
N LEU A 1258 24.78 -2.59 5.26
CA LEU A 1258 25.71 -2.30 6.34
C LEU A 1258 26.75 -3.41 6.56
N SER A 1259 26.79 -4.40 5.66
CA SER A 1259 27.88 -5.39 5.63
C SER A 1259 29.24 -4.70 5.64
N ARG A 1260 30.17 -5.27 6.41
CA ARG A 1260 31.53 -4.75 6.60
C ARG A 1260 32.48 -5.56 5.72
N SER A 1261 33.29 -4.84 4.95
CA SER A 1261 34.31 -5.34 4.03
C SER A 1261 35.58 -5.82 4.75
#